data_AF-A0A1D1V8F7-F1
#
_entry.id   AF-A0A1D1V8F7-F1
#
_cell.length_a   1.000
_cell.length_b   1.000
_cell.length_c   1.000
_cell.angle_alpha   90.00
_cell.angle_beta   90.00
_cell.angle_gamma   90.00
#
_symmetry.space_group_name_H-M   'P 1'
#
loop_
_entity.id
_entity.type
_entity.pdbx_description
1 polymer ?
#
loop_
_entity_poly.entity_id
_entity_poly.type
_entity_poly.pdbx_seq_one_letter_code
_entity_poly.pdbx_strand_id
1 'polypeptide(L)'
;MQFFSFEVLISSMKEVLIGKKTDVFRGRDASECLEECCFSIVYGDQGETLDLMAKDADETNAWVTGLMSLMGAADLIETMFHGHPDERNGWLTSCFRRKIAMSTITKEHHLSDEQVVELISELCPTFSSQKIRHRLKESLWKSSGGESPRAITQVDEELFLELYKEVTTRPEIYHLLIRHSNKEYMTTEDLVSFLEVEQGMVDVSHKYAATVIEEFEPGEPARTNNHLHIEGLTRFLISDTCDIFDMEQRTVCQDMNQPLSHYFIASSHNTYLVEDQLKGPSSVEGYVQALANGARFVEIDLWDGDNNDPVVYHGHTLTSKLPFRRVMEAVKAYAFERSPYPLILSIEMHCSMQQQAVVVELLHECLGPFLWQAPSDGEPGQDLPSPETLRNKILILGRKLPPSKSRTVEDSGEITEEDESAESLKFRNHQRTGSIKKIRLSKGFSDLVSCQYYRFQSFQKSRSQVNEPSVENIPETMALKLAHSAIDDFVRFTERNLVRVYPSGMRIDSSNFSPQEVWCCGCQIAALNYQSVGMMMDLNNARFAQNGNCGYVLKPLALLDPTVMLNASRNRIPTSKPKTLCIKVISAVNLPKPNGAATKGDVIDPFVKIDIFGVSTDCAGSRTKTVANNNDPVFDETIEFHLTAMELAILRFLVLDDDCIGDDFIGQYSISVPCVQTGYRHIRLKSLYGRDIPNCYLFVHVAITDKRGGGVLYPQPCYLGCFMAM
;
A
#
# COMPACT_ATOMS: atom_id res chain seq x y z
N MET A 1 3.72 63.74 9.11
CA MET A 1 3.27 62.67 10.01
C MET A 1 4.50 61.90 10.43
N GLN A 2 4.93 62.02 11.68
CA GLN A 2 5.86 61.05 12.26
C GLN A 2 5.08 59.75 12.40
N PHE A 3 5.44 58.74 11.61
CA PHE A 3 5.04 57.37 11.90
C PHE A 3 5.83 56.98 13.14
N PHE A 4 5.16 56.86 14.29
CA PHE A 4 5.72 56.10 15.40
C PHE A 4 5.72 54.64 14.94
N SER A 5 6.90 54.06 14.72
CA SER A 5 6.99 52.60 14.63
C SER A 5 6.75 52.06 16.02
N PHE A 6 5.69 51.27 16.17
CA PHE A 6 5.42 50.50 17.36
C PHE A 6 5.91 49.08 17.08
N GLU A 7 6.89 48.63 17.87
CA GLU A 7 7.58 47.35 17.67
C GLU A 7 7.45 46.55 18.96
N VAL A 8 7.01 45.30 18.85
CA VAL A 8 7.00 44.32 19.96
C VAL A 8 8.03 43.25 19.62
N LEU A 9 9.03 43.10 20.48
CA LEU A 9 10.01 42.02 20.33
C LEU A 9 9.33 40.69 20.64
N ILE A 10 9.48 39.70 19.75
CA ILE A 10 8.91 38.35 19.93
C ILE A 10 9.39 37.74 21.26
N SER A 11 10.66 37.93 21.62
CA SER A 11 11.25 37.46 22.88
C SER A 11 10.68 38.12 24.14
N SER A 12 9.88 39.19 24.00
CA SER A 12 9.20 39.86 25.12
C SER A 12 7.73 39.49 25.24
N MET A 13 7.20 38.71 24.30
CA MET A 13 5.83 38.23 24.32
C MET A 13 5.70 37.09 25.34
N LYS A 14 4.64 37.12 26.14
CA LYS A 14 4.38 36.17 27.23
C LYS A 14 3.19 35.27 26.96
N GLU A 15 2.15 35.81 26.33
CA GLU A 15 0.93 35.06 26.05
C GLU A 15 0.19 35.66 24.85
N VAL A 16 -0.53 34.82 24.11
CA VAL A 16 -1.50 35.26 23.11
C VAL A 16 -2.90 34.86 23.57
N LEU A 17 -3.74 35.85 23.88
CA LEU A 17 -5.10 35.68 24.36
C LEU A 17 -6.08 35.70 23.19
N ILE A 18 -6.74 34.58 22.93
CA ILE A 18 -7.77 34.47 21.89
C ILE A 18 -9.10 35.03 22.42
N GLY A 19 -9.78 35.83 21.60
CA GLY A 19 -11.09 36.42 21.91
C GLY A 19 -11.01 37.73 22.70
N LYS A 20 -12.15 38.16 23.24
CA LYS A 20 -12.32 39.44 23.95
C LYS A 20 -11.89 39.38 25.42
N LYS A 21 -10.66 38.95 25.69
CA LYS A 21 -10.21 38.65 27.06
C LYS A 21 -9.67 39.85 27.85
N THR A 22 -9.31 40.95 27.19
CA THR A 22 -8.79 42.17 27.81
C THR A 22 -9.89 43.19 28.11
N ASP A 23 -9.64 44.10 29.03
CA ASP A 23 -10.62 45.14 29.43
C ASP A 23 -10.94 46.10 28.28
N VAL A 24 -10.02 46.28 27.33
CA VAL A 24 -10.21 47.07 26.10
C VAL A 24 -11.29 46.44 25.21
N PHE A 25 -11.30 45.12 25.07
CA PHE A 25 -12.30 44.42 24.27
C PHE A 25 -13.62 44.18 25.02
N ARG A 26 -13.59 44.02 26.35
CA ARG A 26 -14.80 43.87 27.18
C ARG A 26 -15.70 45.10 27.17
N GLY A 27 -15.14 46.28 26.89
CA GLY A 27 -15.89 47.53 26.76
C GLY A 27 -16.55 47.77 25.40
N ARG A 28 -16.40 46.87 24.41
CA ARG A 28 -16.93 47.05 23.03
C ARG A 28 -18.10 46.14 22.71
N ASP A 29 -19.12 46.71 22.07
CA ASP A 29 -20.34 46.00 21.66
C ASP A 29 -20.08 44.87 20.63
N ALA A 30 -20.90 43.83 20.69
CA ALA A 30 -20.78 42.64 19.82
C ALA A 30 -21.00 42.97 18.32
N SER A 31 -21.66 44.07 18.00
CA SER A 31 -21.84 44.55 16.63
C SER A 31 -20.60 45.19 16.00
N GLU A 32 -19.56 45.49 16.79
CA GLU A 32 -18.34 46.19 16.33
C GLU A 32 -17.07 45.31 16.33
N CYS A 33 -17.05 44.20 17.07
CA CYS A 33 -15.94 43.22 17.13
C CYS A 33 -16.57 41.85 17.33
N LEU A 34 -16.40 40.95 16.36
CA LEU A 34 -16.73 39.53 16.52
C LEU A 34 -15.63 38.88 17.36
N GLU A 35 -16.01 38.07 18.35
CA GLU A 35 -15.06 37.46 19.29
C GLU A 35 -14.02 36.57 18.58
N GLU A 36 -14.45 35.84 17.56
CA GLU A 36 -13.62 35.00 16.69
C GLU A 36 -12.61 35.76 15.83
N CYS A 37 -12.75 37.09 15.69
CA CYS A 37 -11.84 37.94 14.91
C CYS A 37 -10.85 38.74 15.79
N CYS A 38 -10.93 38.59 17.12
CA CYS A 38 -10.21 39.45 18.06
C CYS A 38 -9.20 38.60 18.87
N PHE A 39 -7.99 39.10 19.06
CA PHE A 39 -6.93 38.48 19.87
C PHE A 39 -6.01 39.54 20.48
N SER A 40 -5.30 39.20 21.55
CA SER A 40 -4.39 40.14 22.24
C SER A 40 -3.03 39.51 22.48
N ILE A 41 -1.97 40.29 22.29
CA ILE A 41 -0.59 39.89 22.61
C ILE A 41 -0.23 40.51 23.96
N VAL A 42 0.09 39.67 24.95
CA VAL A 42 0.63 40.12 26.23
C VAL A 42 2.15 40.13 26.12
N TYR A 43 2.79 41.27 26.39
CA TYR A 43 4.24 41.43 26.27
C TYR A 43 4.83 42.31 27.38
N GLY A 44 6.15 42.26 27.53
CA GLY A 44 6.89 43.06 28.51
C GLY A 44 6.75 42.58 29.96
N ASP A 45 7.57 43.13 30.85
CA ASP A 45 7.63 42.70 32.25
C ASP A 45 6.39 43.06 33.06
N GLN A 46 5.69 44.13 32.66
CA GLN A 46 4.50 44.63 33.36
C GLN A 46 3.18 44.08 32.80
N GLY A 47 3.23 43.15 31.84
CA GLY A 47 2.03 42.52 31.25
C GLY A 47 1.24 43.49 30.38
N GLU A 48 1.93 44.26 29.55
CA GLU A 48 1.33 45.20 28.60
C GLU A 48 0.56 44.41 27.52
N THR A 49 -0.55 44.95 27.02
CA THR A 49 -1.40 44.26 26.04
C THR A 49 -1.49 45.03 24.74
N LEU A 50 -1.24 44.33 23.63
CA LEU A 50 -1.55 44.80 22.28
C LEU A 50 -2.80 44.09 21.78
N ASP A 51 -3.92 44.81 21.72
CA ASP A 51 -5.23 44.30 21.33
C ASP A 51 -5.47 44.46 19.81
N LEU A 52 -5.73 43.36 19.11
CA LEU A 52 -5.79 43.30 17.66
C LEU A 52 -7.11 42.68 17.17
N MET A 53 -7.62 43.21 16.05
CA MET A 53 -8.80 42.68 15.36
C MET A 53 -8.43 42.41 13.90
N ALA A 54 -8.55 41.15 13.49
CA ALA A 54 -8.33 40.73 12.12
C ALA A 54 -9.59 40.90 11.26
N LYS A 55 -9.47 40.73 9.95
CA LYS A 55 -10.61 40.85 9.02
C LYS A 55 -11.63 39.71 9.17
N ASP A 56 -11.17 38.52 9.55
CA ASP A 56 -11.94 37.29 9.68
C ASP A 56 -11.29 36.31 10.69
N ALA A 57 -12.01 35.24 11.03
CA ALA A 57 -11.54 34.21 11.96
C ALA A 57 -10.32 33.45 11.44
N ASP A 58 -10.20 33.28 10.12
CA ASP A 58 -9.07 32.58 9.50
C ASP A 58 -7.76 33.36 9.67
N GLU A 59 -7.81 34.68 9.47
CA GLU A 59 -6.66 35.58 9.69
C GLU A 59 -6.29 35.66 11.17
N THR A 60 -7.27 35.65 12.07
CA THR A 60 -7.04 35.57 13.53
C THR A 60 -6.31 34.27 13.89
N ASN A 61 -6.80 33.13 13.39
CA ASN A 61 -6.17 31.83 13.62
C ASN A 61 -4.75 31.78 13.03
N ALA A 62 -4.52 32.37 11.86
CA ALA A 62 -3.19 32.43 11.25
C ALA A 62 -2.19 33.25 12.10
N TRP A 63 -2.60 34.42 12.59
CA TRP A 63 -1.75 35.26 13.46
C TRP A 63 -1.49 34.60 14.82
N VAL A 64 -2.53 34.10 15.48
CA VAL A 64 -2.41 33.42 16.77
C VAL A 64 -1.49 32.21 16.64
N THR A 65 -1.69 31.37 15.62
CA THR A 65 -0.86 30.19 15.38
C THR A 65 0.58 30.57 15.07
N GLY A 66 0.81 31.57 14.21
CA GLY A 66 2.16 32.04 13.87
C GLY A 66 2.89 32.65 15.07
N LEU A 67 2.22 33.48 15.86
CA LEU A 67 2.79 34.09 17.07
C LEU A 67 3.04 33.06 18.16
N MET A 68 2.10 32.14 18.41
CA MET A 68 2.33 31.01 19.30
C MET A 68 3.44 30.08 18.80
N SER A 69 3.65 29.97 17.49
CA SER A 69 4.77 29.21 16.92
C SER A 69 6.11 29.94 17.11
N LEU A 70 6.14 31.27 16.99
CA LEU A 70 7.33 32.09 17.19
C LEU A 70 7.72 32.19 18.66
N MET A 71 6.72 32.38 19.54
CA MET A 71 6.89 32.30 20.99
C MET A 71 7.27 30.88 21.38
N GLY A 72 6.59 29.88 20.83
CA GLY A 72 6.90 28.47 21.03
C GLY A 72 8.30 28.10 20.56
N ALA A 73 8.85 28.72 19.51
CA ALA A 73 10.22 28.51 19.02
C ALA A 73 11.28 29.28 19.83
N ALA A 74 10.95 30.44 20.39
CA ALA A 74 11.81 31.17 21.32
C ALA A 74 11.86 30.47 22.69
N ASP A 75 10.70 30.05 23.20
CA ASP A 75 10.55 29.16 24.35
C ASP A 75 11.13 27.77 24.06
N LEU A 76 11.12 27.28 22.80
CA LEU A 76 11.73 26.01 22.39
C LEU A 76 13.23 26.02 22.69
N ILE A 77 13.91 27.11 22.33
CA ILE A 77 15.35 27.25 22.59
C ILE A 77 15.56 27.41 24.10
N GLU A 78 14.83 28.31 24.77
CA GLU A 78 15.07 28.58 26.19
C GLU A 78 14.71 27.38 27.11
N THR A 79 13.64 26.65 26.80
CA THR A 79 13.16 25.47 27.56
C THR A 79 13.96 24.21 27.22
N MET A 80 14.40 24.02 25.97
CA MET A 80 15.30 22.91 25.61
C MET A 80 16.65 22.98 26.33
N PHE A 81 17.15 24.19 26.61
CA PHE A 81 18.47 24.40 27.20
C PHE A 81 18.45 24.67 28.74
N HIS A 82 17.34 25.12 29.35
CA HIS A 82 17.36 25.58 30.77
C HIS A 82 16.24 25.10 31.73
N GLY A 83 15.43 24.08 31.39
CA GLY A 83 14.42 23.52 32.30
C GLY A 83 14.96 22.51 33.35
N HIS A 84 14.46 22.57 34.59
CA HIS A 84 14.64 21.56 35.67
C HIS A 84 14.45 20.11 35.16
N PRO A 85 14.91 19.06 35.88
CA PRO A 85 14.91 17.68 35.36
C PRO A 85 13.49 17.18 35.10
N ASP A 86 13.05 17.39 33.86
CA ASP A 86 11.85 16.83 33.30
C ASP A 86 12.00 15.30 33.22
N GLU A 87 10.88 14.61 33.33
CA GLU A 87 10.74 13.15 33.34
C GLU A 87 11.53 12.49 32.19
N ARG A 88 11.46 13.09 31.00
CA ARG A 88 12.20 12.71 29.80
C ARG A 88 13.71 12.88 29.95
N ASN A 89 14.19 14.02 30.45
CA ASN A 89 15.62 14.27 30.68
C ASN A 89 16.18 13.31 31.74
N GLY A 90 15.41 13.03 32.79
CA GLY A 90 15.75 12.05 33.82
C GLY A 90 15.91 10.64 33.25
N TRP A 91 15.00 10.21 32.38
CA TRP A 91 15.10 8.93 31.68
C TRP A 91 16.33 8.86 30.76
N LEU A 92 16.54 9.87 29.91
CA LEU A 92 17.70 9.94 29.00
C LEU A 92 19.04 9.92 29.78
N THR A 93 19.11 10.67 30.87
CA THR A 93 20.24 10.67 31.82
C THR A 93 20.49 9.27 32.37
N SER A 94 19.43 8.54 32.75
CA SER A 94 19.56 7.16 33.23
C SER A 94 20.12 6.22 32.15
N CYS A 95 19.74 6.40 30.89
CA CYS A 95 20.24 5.63 29.76
C CYS A 95 21.73 5.91 29.49
N PHE A 96 22.11 7.19 29.48
CA PHE A 96 23.50 7.61 29.36
C PHE A 96 24.40 7.00 30.44
N ARG A 97 24.00 7.15 31.72
CA ARG A 97 24.73 6.59 32.87
C ARG A 97 24.81 5.06 32.83
N ARG A 98 23.76 4.39 32.35
CA ARG A 98 23.75 2.93 32.17
C ARG A 98 24.75 2.50 31.09
N LYS A 99 24.80 3.20 29.95
CA LYS A 99 25.77 2.92 28.87
C LYS A 99 27.21 3.12 29.37
N ILE A 100 27.48 4.16 30.16
CA ILE A 100 28.77 4.35 30.85
C ILE A 100 29.09 3.18 31.79
N ALA A 101 28.14 2.78 32.65
CA ALA A 101 28.35 1.69 33.60
C ALA A 101 28.62 0.34 32.91
N MET A 102 28.11 0.16 31.69
CA MET A 102 28.34 -1.04 30.87
C MET A 102 29.65 -0.97 30.06
N SER A 103 30.20 0.22 29.82
CA SER A 103 31.30 0.39 28.86
C SER A 103 32.70 0.22 29.42
N THR A 104 32.96 0.37 30.73
CA THR A 104 34.26 -0.02 31.32
C THR A 104 34.30 -0.15 32.85
N ILE A 105 35.28 -0.94 33.30
CA ILE A 105 35.82 -1.11 34.67
C ILE A 105 36.46 0.20 35.24
N THR A 106 36.40 1.33 34.53
CA THR A 106 37.07 2.59 34.87
C THR A 106 36.08 3.74 35.09
N LYS A 107 36.39 4.62 36.04
CA LYS A 107 35.62 5.81 36.45
C LYS A 107 35.62 6.91 35.37
N GLU A 108 35.16 6.62 34.16
CA GLU A 108 34.96 7.65 33.13
C GLU A 108 33.54 8.22 33.23
N HIS A 109 33.41 9.54 33.03
CA HIS A 109 32.14 10.28 33.06
C HIS A 109 31.65 10.65 31.64
N HIS A 110 32.23 10.05 30.60
CA HIS A 110 32.01 10.42 29.21
C HIS A 110 31.79 9.18 28.33
N LEU A 111 31.09 9.35 27.21
CA LEU A 111 30.97 8.35 26.14
C LEU A 111 31.80 8.77 24.91
N SER A 112 32.35 7.80 24.18
CA SER A 112 32.95 8.07 22.87
C SER A 112 31.88 8.29 21.80
N ASP A 113 32.25 8.93 20.67
CA ASP A 113 31.36 9.12 19.51
C ASP A 113 30.67 7.82 19.08
N GLU A 114 31.41 6.71 19.05
CA GLU A 114 30.86 5.41 18.67
C GLU A 114 29.80 4.94 19.67
N GLN A 115 30.06 5.10 20.97
CA GLN A 115 29.14 4.70 22.03
C GLN A 115 27.89 5.58 22.05
N VAL A 116 28.01 6.87 21.73
CA VAL A 116 26.86 7.77 21.58
C VAL A 116 26.03 7.37 20.37
N VAL A 117 26.66 7.09 19.23
CA VAL A 117 25.95 6.61 18.03
C VAL A 117 25.23 5.29 18.29
N GLU A 118 25.87 4.34 18.98
CA GLU A 118 25.23 3.11 19.42
C GLU A 118 24.04 3.39 20.34
N LEU A 119 24.22 4.23 21.37
CA LEU A 119 23.15 4.56 22.31
C LEU A 119 21.96 5.24 21.63
N ILE A 120 22.19 6.21 20.75
CA ILE A 120 21.12 6.86 19.98
C ILE A 120 20.44 5.84 19.06
N SER A 121 21.20 4.94 18.42
CA SER A 121 20.65 3.90 17.55
C SER A 121 19.78 2.89 18.34
N GLU A 122 20.16 2.57 19.57
CA GLU A 122 19.38 1.72 20.49
C GLU A 122 18.08 2.41 20.93
N LEU A 123 18.13 3.71 21.24
CA LEU A 123 16.98 4.49 21.69
C LEU A 123 16.02 4.86 20.53
N CYS A 124 16.56 5.09 19.34
CA CYS A 124 15.84 5.52 18.15
C CYS A 124 16.25 4.69 16.90
N PRO A 125 15.77 3.44 16.79
CA PRO A 125 16.17 2.51 15.72
C PRO A 125 15.72 2.93 14.31
N THR A 126 14.88 3.96 14.21
CA THR A 126 14.38 4.51 12.95
C THR A 126 15.46 5.26 12.16
N PHE A 127 16.53 5.71 12.81
CA PHE A 127 17.64 6.39 12.16
C PHE A 127 18.80 5.42 11.90
N SER A 128 19.42 5.51 10.72
CA SER A 128 20.63 4.74 10.44
C SER A 128 21.81 5.30 11.25
N SER A 129 22.71 4.43 11.71
CA SER A 129 23.90 4.87 12.46
C SER A 129 24.79 5.82 11.65
N GLN A 130 24.78 5.71 10.31
CA GLN A 130 25.48 6.65 9.43
C GLN A 130 24.88 8.06 9.50
N LYS A 131 23.55 8.17 9.52
CA LYS A 131 22.83 9.44 9.61
C LYS A 131 22.98 10.07 11.00
N ILE A 132 22.92 9.26 12.06
CA ILE A 132 23.21 9.71 13.43
C ILE A 132 24.62 10.31 13.48
N ARG A 133 25.64 9.62 12.93
CA ARG A 133 27.02 10.16 12.85
C ARG A 133 27.08 11.49 12.10
N HIS A 134 26.37 11.61 10.97
CA HIS A 134 26.38 12.84 10.19
C HIS A 134 25.77 14.00 10.96
N ARG A 135 24.57 13.83 11.52
CA ARG A 135 23.89 14.88 12.31
C ARG A 135 24.67 15.24 13.57
N LEU A 136 25.27 14.24 14.23
CA LEU A 136 26.14 14.48 15.39
C LEU A 136 27.35 15.34 15.02
N LYS A 137 28.03 15.04 13.90
CA LYS A 137 29.13 15.89 13.40
C LYS A 137 28.69 17.31 13.06
N GLU A 138 27.50 17.47 12.48
CA GLU A 138 26.95 18.78 12.10
C GLU A 138 26.59 19.62 13.32
N SER A 139 25.91 19.02 14.31
CA SER A 139 25.57 19.67 15.58
C SER A 139 26.84 20.12 16.31
N LEU A 140 27.85 19.24 16.41
CA LEU A 140 29.13 19.57 17.04
C LEU A 140 29.89 20.69 16.31
N TRP A 141 29.80 20.73 14.97
CA TRP A 141 30.37 21.83 14.17
C TRP A 141 29.69 23.17 14.46
N LYS A 142 28.36 23.19 14.63
CA LYS A 142 27.60 24.40 15.00
C LYS A 142 28.03 24.89 16.39
N SER A 143 28.16 23.98 17.35
CA SER A 143 28.59 24.30 18.72
C SER A 143 30.04 24.76 18.81
N SER A 144 30.92 24.39 17.87
CA SER A 144 32.32 24.86 17.83
C SER A 144 32.53 26.21 17.13
N GLY A 145 31.46 26.88 16.69
CA GLY A 145 31.55 28.18 16.01
C GLY A 145 32.24 28.13 14.63
N GLY A 146 32.25 26.96 13.98
CA GLY A 146 32.83 26.80 12.64
C GLY A 146 34.35 26.59 12.60
N GLU A 147 35.00 26.40 13.74
CA GLU A 147 36.38 25.91 13.78
C GLU A 147 36.42 24.38 13.63
N SER A 148 37.43 23.86 12.92
CA SER A 148 37.58 22.43 12.60
C SER A 148 37.33 21.56 13.84
N PRO A 149 36.41 20.58 13.78
CA PRO A 149 35.99 19.84 14.94
C PRO A 149 37.20 19.05 15.41
N ARG A 150 37.77 19.44 16.54
CA ARG A 150 38.58 18.50 17.32
C ARG A 150 37.67 17.29 17.52
N ALA A 151 38.11 16.12 17.07
CA ALA A 151 37.38 14.88 17.32
C ALA A 151 37.02 14.83 18.81
N ILE A 152 35.74 15.00 19.14
CA ILE A 152 35.29 14.92 20.52
C ILE A 152 35.36 13.46 20.86
N THR A 153 36.42 13.06 21.55
CA THR A 153 36.59 11.67 21.97
C THR A 153 35.75 11.35 23.20
N GLN A 154 35.08 12.35 23.79
CA GLN A 154 34.40 12.30 25.08
C GLN A 154 33.18 13.25 25.11
N VAL A 155 31.97 12.69 25.07
CA VAL A 155 30.67 13.37 25.22
C VAL A 155 30.18 13.19 26.65
N ASP A 156 29.90 14.30 27.35
CA ASP A 156 29.32 14.29 28.70
C ASP A 156 27.78 14.19 28.68
N GLU A 157 27.17 14.15 29.88
CA GLU A 157 25.73 13.98 30.05
C GLU A 157 24.92 15.14 29.46
N GLU A 158 25.36 16.38 29.66
CA GLU A 158 24.66 17.58 29.21
C GLU A 158 24.69 17.66 27.67
N LEU A 159 25.88 17.49 27.08
CA LEU A 159 26.06 17.46 25.64
C LEU A 159 25.31 16.30 24.99
N PHE A 160 25.23 15.13 25.65
CA PHE A 160 24.42 14.02 25.14
C PHE A 160 22.93 14.35 25.05
N LEU A 161 22.36 15.02 26.07
CA LEU A 161 20.94 15.39 26.06
C LEU A 161 20.62 16.37 24.92
N GLU A 162 21.48 17.36 24.70
CA GLU A 162 21.36 18.31 23.59
C GLU A 162 21.45 17.60 22.24
N LEU A 163 22.51 16.80 22.04
CA LEU A 163 22.73 16.05 20.81
C LEU A 163 21.58 15.08 20.51
N TYR A 164 21.09 14.36 21.52
CA TYR A 164 19.97 13.45 21.36
C TYR A 164 18.73 14.20 20.86
N LYS A 165 18.35 15.29 21.54
CA LYS A 165 17.18 16.10 21.17
C LYS A 165 17.31 16.67 19.75
N GLU A 166 18.47 17.20 19.37
CA GLU A 166 18.69 17.77 18.03
C GLU A 166 18.65 16.69 16.94
N VAL A 167 19.18 15.50 17.21
CA VAL A 167 19.26 14.42 16.22
C VAL A 167 17.91 13.73 16.01
N THR A 168 17.15 13.48 17.08
CA THR A 168 15.96 12.61 17.03
C THR A 168 14.63 13.36 16.95
N THR A 169 14.59 14.64 17.28
CA THR A 169 13.33 15.42 17.27
C THR A 169 12.91 15.71 15.82
N ARG A 170 11.73 15.23 15.45
CA ARG A 170 11.08 15.55 14.17
C ARG A 170 10.11 16.71 14.38
N PRO A 171 10.34 17.90 13.79
CA PRO A 171 9.52 19.08 14.03
C PRO A 171 8.03 18.85 13.77
N GLU A 172 7.69 18.11 12.71
CA GLU A 172 6.32 17.80 12.34
C GLU A 172 5.62 16.89 13.37
N ILE A 173 6.33 15.97 14.02
CA ILE A 173 5.75 15.10 15.07
C ILE A 173 5.67 15.86 16.40
N TYR A 174 6.71 16.64 16.71
CA TYR A 174 6.71 17.50 17.89
C TYR A 174 5.56 18.50 17.85
N HIS A 175 5.29 19.10 16.68
CA HIS A 175 4.16 20.00 16.52
C HIS A 175 2.81 19.31 16.80
N LEU A 176 2.63 18.06 16.38
CA LEU A 176 1.43 17.28 16.73
C LEU A 176 1.32 17.05 18.23
N LEU A 177 2.43 16.70 18.89
CA LEU A 177 2.48 16.52 20.33
C LEU A 177 2.00 17.79 21.06
N ILE A 178 2.63 18.93 20.77
CA ILE A 178 2.32 20.20 21.43
C ILE A 178 0.90 20.66 21.12
N ARG A 179 0.45 20.54 19.86
CA ARG A 179 -0.88 20.97 19.43
C ARG A 179 -2.02 20.31 20.22
N HIS A 180 -1.84 19.04 20.60
CA HIS A 180 -2.89 18.27 21.30
C HIS A 180 -2.74 18.21 22.81
N SER A 181 -1.55 18.53 23.35
CA SER A 181 -1.30 18.47 24.80
C SER A 181 -1.03 19.82 25.46
N ASN A 182 -0.58 20.82 24.68
CA ASN A 182 0.04 22.06 25.15
C ASN A 182 1.21 21.83 26.14
N LYS A 183 1.85 20.66 26.11
CA LYS A 183 2.92 20.20 27.02
C LYS A 183 3.94 19.36 26.26
N GLU A 184 5.09 19.05 26.86
CA GLU A 184 6.08 18.12 26.26
C GLU A 184 5.68 16.62 26.32
N TYR A 185 4.44 16.32 26.71
CA TYR A 185 3.88 14.97 26.74
C TYR A 185 2.36 14.99 26.58
N MET A 186 1.78 13.91 26.05
CA MET A 186 0.33 13.67 26.05
C MET A 186 -0.07 12.83 27.26
N THR A 187 -1.11 13.25 27.98
CA THR A 187 -1.79 12.38 28.95
C THR A 187 -2.70 11.37 28.24
N THR A 188 -3.32 10.44 28.98
CA THR A 188 -4.35 9.56 28.41
C THR A 188 -5.52 10.31 27.80
N GLU A 189 -5.89 11.47 28.34
CA GLU A 189 -7.02 12.27 27.83
C GLU A 189 -6.63 12.97 26.52
N ASP A 190 -5.44 13.57 26.48
CA ASP A 190 -4.90 14.19 25.27
C ASP A 190 -4.75 13.14 24.16
N LEU A 191 -4.29 11.94 24.49
CA LEU A 191 -4.13 10.85 23.53
C LEU A 191 -5.49 10.33 23.02
N VAL A 192 -6.51 10.18 23.88
CA VAL A 192 -7.87 9.85 23.42
C VAL A 192 -8.34 10.89 22.41
N SER A 193 -8.20 12.18 22.74
CA SER A 193 -8.59 13.26 21.83
C SER A 193 -7.82 13.22 20.50
N PHE A 194 -6.51 12.98 20.53
CA PHE A 194 -5.71 12.82 19.32
C PHE A 194 -6.18 11.65 18.45
N LEU A 195 -6.46 10.49 19.05
CA LEU A 195 -6.90 9.29 18.33
C LEU A 195 -8.29 9.49 17.70
N GLU A 196 -9.20 10.19 18.38
CA GLU A 196 -10.53 10.46 17.83
C GLU A 196 -10.52 11.56 16.77
N VAL A 197 -9.84 12.68 17.04
CA VAL A 197 -9.87 13.88 16.18
C VAL A 197 -8.96 13.72 14.97
N GLU A 198 -7.72 13.30 15.17
CA GLU A 198 -6.73 13.25 14.08
C GLU A 198 -6.65 11.87 13.44
N GLN A 199 -6.76 10.77 14.20
CA GLN A 199 -6.74 9.42 13.61
C GLN A 199 -8.10 8.94 13.08
N GLY A 200 -9.18 9.64 13.42
CA GLY A 200 -10.54 9.30 13.00
C GLY A 200 -11.08 8.02 13.63
N MET A 201 -10.51 7.61 14.77
CA MET A 201 -11.01 6.46 15.55
C MET A 201 -12.31 6.83 16.27
N VAL A 202 -13.14 5.83 16.54
CA VAL A 202 -14.45 6.03 17.18
C VAL A 202 -14.46 5.32 18.53
N ASP A 203 -15.07 5.97 19.53
CA ASP A 203 -15.29 5.45 20.89
C ASP A 203 -13.98 4.98 21.57
N VAL A 204 -12.94 5.82 21.54
CA VAL A 204 -11.62 5.45 22.07
C VAL A 204 -11.64 5.48 23.59
N SER A 205 -11.48 4.32 24.22
CA SER A 205 -11.45 4.24 25.69
C SER A 205 -10.12 4.75 26.28
N HIS A 206 -10.18 5.39 27.46
CA HIS A 206 -8.97 5.73 28.24
C HIS A 206 -8.08 4.51 28.52
N LYS A 207 -8.67 3.30 28.67
CA LYS A 207 -7.93 2.06 28.86
C LYS A 207 -7.09 1.69 27.64
N TYR A 208 -7.62 1.91 26.44
CA TYR A 208 -6.88 1.71 25.21
C TYR A 208 -5.72 2.71 25.13
N ALA A 209 -5.98 4.01 25.37
CA ALA A 209 -4.92 5.03 25.40
C ALA A 209 -3.81 4.68 26.41
N ALA A 210 -4.15 4.25 27.62
CA ALA A 210 -3.16 3.79 28.61
C ALA A 210 -2.34 2.57 28.13
N THR A 211 -2.95 1.66 27.36
CA THR A 211 -2.25 0.49 26.80
C THR A 211 -1.28 0.91 25.70
N VAL A 212 -1.66 1.87 24.85
CA VAL A 212 -0.77 2.50 23.86
C VAL A 212 0.44 3.13 24.57
N ILE A 213 0.21 3.87 25.66
CA ILE A 213 1.30 4.48 26.43
C ILE A 213 2.23 3.42 27.02
N GLU A 214 1.67 2.40 27.68
CA GLU A 214 2.48 1.32 28.27
C GLU A 214 3.33 0.56 27.23
N GLU A 215 2.79 0.37 26.02
CA GLU A 215 3.45 -0.35 24.95
C GLU A 215 4.56 0.48 24.26
N PHE A 216 4.31 1.76 23.96
CA PHE A 216 5.18 2.54 23.09
C PHE A 216 6.11 3.50 23.83
N GLU A 217 5.76 3.99 25.02
CA GLU A 217 6.58 4.94 25.76
C GLU A 217 7.84 4.26 26.33
N PRO A 218 9.06 4.66 25.91
CA PRO A 218 10.27 4.04 26.42
C PRO A 218 10.61 4.40 27.87
N GLY A 219 10.20 5.58 28.33
CA GLY A 219 10.48 6.07 29.68
C GLY A 219 9.68 5.34 30.74
N GLU A 220 10.34 4.65 31.67
CA GLU A 220 9.65 3.98 32.79
C GLU A 220 8.93 4.97 33.74
N PRO A 221 9.53 6.13 34.09
CA PRO A 221 8.80 7.17 34.80
C PRO A 221 7.52 7.59 34.06
N ALA A 222 7.66 7.92 32.76
CA ALA A 222 6.57 8.42 31.93
C ALA A 222 5.43 7.41 31.79
N ARG A 223 5.75 6.13 31.62
CA ARG A 223 4.75 5.04 31.63
C ARG A 223 4.00 4.96 32.95
N THR A 224 4.72 5.04 34.08
CA THR A 224 4.11 5.02 35.42
C THR A 224 3.12 6.17 35.60
N ASN A 225 3.44 7.33 35.04
CA ASN A 225 2.59 8.52 35.09
C ASN A 225 1.53 8.59 33.96
N ASN A 226 1.49 7.61 33.06
CA ASN A 226 0.67 7.61 31.84
C ASN A 226 0.89 8.87 30.97
N HIS A 227 2.15 9.22 30.75
CA HIS A 227 2.59 10.29 29.87
C HIS A 227 3.25 9.72 28.62
N LEU A 228 2.81 10.15 27.44
CA LEU A 228 3.41 9.81 26.15
C LEU A 228 4.28 10.98 25.65
N HIS A 229 5.59 10.79 25.58
CA HIS A 229 6.51 11.77 25.03
C HIS A 229 6.68 11.60 23.51
N ILE A 230 7.44 12.49 22.88
CA ILE A 230 7.69 12.45 21.43
C ILE A 230 8.27 11.09 20.98
N GLU A 231 9.12 10.46 21.78
CA GLU A 231 9.67 9.13 21.47
C GLU A 231 8.56 8.07 21.41
N GLY A 232 7.67 8.05 22.40
CA GLY A 232 6.51 7.15 22.44
C GLY A 232 5.54 7.42 21.29
N LEU A 233 5.21 8.69 21.02
CA LEU A 233 4.34 9.07 19.90
C LEU A 233 4.95 8.66 18.55
N THR A 234 6.24 8.87 18.35
CA THR A 234 6.94 8.47 17.12
C THR A 234 6.90 6.95 16.94
N ARG A 235 7.13 6.18 18.01
CA ARG A 235 7.04 4.71 17.99
C ARG A 235 5.63 4.23 17.68
N PHE A 236 4.62 4.85 18.27
CA PHE A 236 3.22 4.55 17.99
C PHE A 236 2.88 4.80 16.50
N LEU A 237 3.22 5.97 15.95
CA LEU A 237 2.92 6.33 14.56
C LEU A 237 3.58 5.41 13.51
N ILE A 238 4.74 4.83 13.85
CA ILE A 238 5.49 3.89 12.98
C ILE A 238 5.05 2.42 13.18
N SER A 239 4.37 2.12 14.28
CA SER A 239 3.94 0.78 14.66
C SER A 239 2.93 0.19 13.68
N ASP A 240 2.80 -1.14 13.69
CA ASP A 240 1.76 -1.83 12.92
C ASP A 240 0.34 -1.45 13.40
N THR A 241 0.18 -1.00 14.65
CA THR A 241 -1.13 -0.55 15.18
C THR A 241 -1.61 0.76 14.56
N CYS A 242 -0.68 1.58 14.06
CA CYS A 242 -0.97 2.85 13.39
C CYS A 242 -0.71 2.79 11.87
N ASP A 243 -0.58 1.59 11.29
CA ASP A 243 -0.37 1.39 9.84
C ASP A 243 -1.50 2.04 9.02
N ILE A 244 -1.16 2.52 7.82
CA ILE A 244 -2.17 3.00 6.85
C ILE A 244 -3.07 1.86 6.38
N PHE A 245 -2.55 0.62 6.40
CA PHE A 245 -3.30 -0.56 6.04
C PHE A 245 -4.16 -1.04 7.22
N ASP A 246 -5.46 -1.09 7.00
CA ASP A 246 -6.44 -1.60 7.95
C ASP A 246 -6.07 -3.01 8.45
N MET A 247 -5.86 -3.13 9.77
CA MET A 247 -5.48 -4.38 10.42
C MET A 247 -6.57 -5.45 10.30
N GLU A 248 -7.85 -5.08 10.20
CA GLU A 248 -8.93 -6.06 10.01
C GLU A 248 -8.79 -6.81 8.68
N GLN A 249 -8.28 -6.12 7.65
CA GLN A 249 -8.03 -6.67 6.31
C GLN A 249 -6.84 -7.64 6.27
N ARG A 250 -6.05 -7.76 7.35
CA ARG A 250 -4.98 -8.77 7.46
C ARG A 250 -5.48 -10.17 7.79
N THR A 251 -6.78 -10.29 8.10
CA THR A 251 -7.47 -11.56 8.27
C THR A 251 -8.59 -11.69 7.24
N VAL A 252 -9.08 -12.91 7.04
CA VAL A 252 -10.23 -13.11 6.16
C VAL A 252 -11.47 -12.52 6.83
N CYS A 253 -11.97 -11.41 6.29
CA CYS A 253 -13.03 -10.60 6.86
C CYS A 253 -14.25 -10.46 5.94
N GLN A 254 -14.13 -10.85 4.67
CA GLN A 254 -15.21 -10.79 3.69
C GLN A 254 -16.04 -12.07 3.69
N ASP A 255 -17.28 -12.00 3.20
CA ASP A 255 -18.12 -13.20 3.03
C ASP A 255 -17.50 -14.11 1.98
N MET A 256 -17.18 -15.35 2.36
CA MET A 256 -16.58 -16.38 1.50
C MET A 256 -17.59 -17.40 0.98
N ASN A 257 -18.89 -17.20 1.24
CA ASN A 257 -19.98 -18.08 0.85
C ASN A 257 -20.67 -17.71 -0.47
N GLN A 258 -20.27 -16.62 -1.12
CA GLN A 258 -20.82 -16.25 -2.43
C GLN A 258 -20.27 -17.17 -3.53
N PRO A 259 -20.93 -17.27 -4.70
CA PRO A 259 -20.40 -18.00 -5.84
C PRO A 259 -19.00 -17.54 -6.25
N LEU A 260 -18.16 -18.44 -6.78
CA LEU A 260 -16.81 -18.09 -7.26
C LEU A 260 -16.80 -16.91 -8.26
N SER A 261 -17.85 -16.75 -9.07
CA SER A 261 -17.97 -15.63 -10.00
C SER A 261 -18.04 -14.27 -9.31
N HIS A 262 -18.33 -14.20 -8.00
CA HIS A 262 -18.45 -12.96 -7.25
C HIS A 262 -17.11 -12.45 -6.69
N TYR A 263 -15.99 -13.13 -6.93
CA TYR A 263 -14.69 -12.74 -6.39
C TYR A 263 -13.71 -12.39 -7.51
N PHE A 264 -12.85 -11.40 -7.26
CA PHE A 264 -11.57 -11.30 -7.93
C PHE A 264 -10.63 -12.38 -7.39
N ILE A 265 -9.83 -12.98 -8.28
CA ILE A 265 -8.96 -14.12 -7.99
C ILE A 265 -7.52 -13.78 -8.37
N ALA A 266 -6.59 -13.92 -7.42
CA ALA A 266 -5.17 -13.67 -7.66
C ALA A 266 -4.62 -14.70 -8.66
N SER A 267 -4.22 -14.23 -9.85
CA SER A 267 -4.03 -15.11 -11.02
C SER A 267 -2.69 -14.91 -11.71
N SER A 268 -1.93 -16.00 -11.85
CA SER A 268 -0.64 -16.03 -12.56
C SER A 268 -0.81 -16.64 -13.95
N HIS A 269 -0.25 -15.97 -14.96
CA HIS A 269 -0.13 -16.42 -16.35
C HIS A 269 1.25 -17.03 -16.58
N ASN A 270 1.32 -18.11 -17.36
CA ASN A 270 2.56 -18.86 -17.64
C ASN A 270 3.45 -19.02 -16.40
N THR A 271 2.87 -19.51 -15.32
CA THR A 271 3.45 -19.49 -13.96
C THR A 271 4.83 -20.12 -13.86
N TYR A 272 5.16 -21.03 -14.77
CA TYR A 272 6.46 -21.69 -14.85
C TYR A 272 7.59 -20.76 -15.33
N LEU A 273 7.31 -19.65 -16.01
CA LEU A 273 8.34 -18.73 -16.53
C LEU A 273 8.80 -17.75 -15.46
N VAL A 274 10.12 -17.65 -15.27
CA VAL A 274 10.71 -16.68 -14.32
C VAL A 274 11.41 -15.50 -15.00
N GLU A 275 11.44 -15.47 -16.34
CA GLU A 275 11.97 -14.35 -17.15
C GLU A 275 11.08 -14.09 -18.40
N ASP A 276 11.69 -13.95 -19.58
CA ASP A 276 11.03 -13.65 -20.85
C ASP A 276 10.29 -14.86 -21.47
N GLN A 277 9.36 -14.58 -22.39
CA GLN A 277 8.48 -15.59 -22.99
C GLN A 277 9.17 -16.49 -24.04
N LEU A 278 10.36 -16.15 -24.55
CA LEU A 278 10.98 -16.86 -25.68
C LEU A 278 12.18 -17.71 -25.29
N LYS A 279 12.96 -17.28 -24.31
CA LYS A 279 14.24 -17.89 -23.89
C LYS A 279 14.38 -18.01 -22.39
N GLY A 280 13.46 -17.42 -21.61
CA GLY A 280 13.48 -17.49 -20.16
C GLY A 280 13.44 -18.93 -19.64
N PRO A 281 14.04 -19.20 -18.47
CA PRO A 281 13.96 -20.52 -17.87
C PRO A 281 12.55 -20.80 -17.33
N SER A 282 12.11 -22.05 -17.52
CA SER A 282 10.96 -22.63 -16.81
C SER A 282 11.43 -23.24 -15.50
N SER A 283 10.80 -22.88 -14.38
CA SER A 283 11.28 -23.22 -13.03
C SER A 283 10.12 -23.44 -12.05
N VAL A 284 10.36 -24.31 -11.06
CA VAL A 284 9.36 -24.64 -10.01
C VAL A 284 9.12 -23.43 -9.10
N GLU A 285 10.15 -22.60 -8.93
CA GLU A 285 10.13 -21.41 -8.10
C GLU A 285 9.02 -20.42 -8.52
N GLY A 286 8.65 -20.36 -9.81
CA GLY A 286 7.52 -19.58 -10.27
C GLY A 286 6.19 -19.98 -9.61
N TYR A 287 5.93 -21.28 -9.48
CA TYR A 287 4.76 -21.80 -8.76
C TYR A 287 4.85 -21.55 -7.26
N VAL A 288 6.01 -21.80 -6.65
CA VAL A 288 6.22 -21.58 -5.21
C VAL A 288 5.97 -20.11 -4.86
N GLN A 289 6.56 -19.18 -5.61
CA GLN A 289 6.44 -17.75 -5.36
C GLN A 289 5.01 -17.25 -5.62
N ALA A 290 4.33 -17.72 -6.67
CA ALA A 290 2.95 -17.35 -6.93
C ALA A 290 2.03 -17.79 -5.77
N LEU A 291 2.14 -19.05 -5.33
CA LEU A 291 1.31 -19.60 -4.25
C LEU A 291 1.63 -18.98 -2.89
N ALA A 292 2.92 -18.74 -2.58
CA ALA A 292 3.35 -18.06 -1.36
C ALA A 292 2.84 -16.62 -1.27
N ASN A 293 2.68 -15.94 -2.41
CA ASN A 293 2.07 -14.61 -2.52
C ASN A 293 0.53 -14.64 -2.59
N GLY A 294 -0.10 -15.80 -2.39
CA GLY A 294 -1.55 -15.93 -2.31
C GLY A 294 -2.25 -16.14 -3.65
N ALA A 295 -1.54 -16.41 -4.75
CA ALA A 295 -2.19 -16.74 -6.03
C ALA A 295 -3.09 -17.98 -5.88
N ARG A 296 -4.30 -17.91 -6.45
CA ARG A 296 -5.34 -18.96 -6.44
C ARG A 296 -5.70 -19.45 -7.84
N PHE A 297 -4.99 -18.95 -8.85
CA PHE A 297 -5.02 -19.44 -10.21
C PHE A 297 -3.57 -19.52 -10.74
N VAL A 298 -3.18 -20.68 -11.24
CA VAL A 298 -1.86 -20.91 -11.87
C VAL A 298 -2.00 -21.70 -13.16
N GLU A 299 -1.06 -21.49 -14.07
CA GLU A 299 -1.09 -22.03 -15.43
C GLU A 299 -0.01 -23.08 -15.67
N ILE A 300 -0.34 -24.12 -16.44
CA ILE A 300 0.51 -25.27 -16.73
C ILE A 300 0.35 -25.68 -18.20
N ASP A 301 1.39 -25.44 -18.99
CA ASP A 301 1.43 -25.80 -20.41
C ASP A 301 2.13 -27.14 -20.59
N LEU A 302 1.36 -28.20 -20.80
CA LEU A 302 1.86 -29.57 -20.86
C LEU A 302 2.20 -30.01 -22.27
N TRP A 303 3.41 -30.52 -22.42
CA TRP A 303 3.96 -31.03 -23.67
C TRP A 303 4.61 -32.39 -23.46
N ASP A 304 4.73 -33.15 -24.56
CA ASP A 304 5.47 -34.41 -24.53
C ASP A 304 6.94 -34.18 -24.17
N GLY A 305 7.42 -34.90 -23.15
CA GLY A 305 8.84 -35.00 -22.83
C GLY A 305 9.45 -36.33 -23.24
N ASP A 306 10.77 -36.44 -23.06
CA ASP A 306 11.50 -37.66 -23.38
C ASP A 306 11.17 -38.77 -22.37
N ASN A 307 11.39 -40.03 -22.75
CA ASN A 307 11.17 -41.20 -21.87
C ASN A 307 9.76 -41.32 -21.27
N ASN A 308 8.74 -40.78 -21.96
CA ASN A 308 7.35 -40.77 -21.50
C ASN A 308 7.13 -39.98 -20.19
N ASP A 309 7.95 -38.95 -19.96
CA ASP A 309 7.85 -38.03 -18.81
C ASP A 309 7.35 -36.64 -19.28
N PRO A 310 6.09 -36.26 -19.00
CA PRO A 310 5.53 -34.99 -19.43
C PRO A 310 6.30 -33.79 -18.87
N VAL A 311 6.41 -32.74 -19.68
CA VAL A 311 7.14 -31.51 -19.32
C VAL A 311 6.25 -30.28 -19.46
N VAL A 312 6.61 -29.24 -18.71
CA VAL A 312 6.01 -27.90 -18.72
C VAL A 312 6.99 -26.92 -19.35
N TYR A 313 6.56 -26.22 -20.40
CA TYR A 313 7.31 -25.11 -21.01
C TYR A 313 6.44 -24.36 -22.04
N HIS A 314 6.92 -23.21 -22.52
CA HIS A 314 6.23 -22.45 -23.55
C HIS A 314 6.52 -23.05 -24.94
N GLY A 315 5.52 -23.69 -25.53
CA GLY A 315 5.62 -24.43 -26.78
C GLY A 315 6.25 -23.64 -27.94
N HIS A 316 7.03 -24.32 -28.78
CA HIS A 316 7.69 -23.74 -29.95
C HIS A 316 8.65 -22.56 -29.68
N THR A 317 9.09 -22.39 -28.43
CA THR A 317 10.11 -21.41 -28.04
C THR A 317 11.42 -22.09 -27.62
N LEU A 318 12.37 -21.31 -27.10
CA LEU A 318 13.67 -21.78 -26.58
C LEU A 318 13.67 -21.83 -25.04
N THR A 319 12.51 -21.71 -24.39
CA THR A 319 12.38 -21.83 -22.93
C THR A 319 12.79 -23.23 -22.47
N SER A 320 13.34 -23.34 -21.25
CA SER A 320 13.74 -24.65 -20.71
C SER A 320 12.53 -25.51 -20.38
N LYS A 321 12.72 -26.83 -20.35
CA LYS A 321 11.67 -27.80 -20.01
C LYS A 321 11.71 -28.14 -18.52
N LEU A 322 10.56 -28.09 -17.86
CA LEU A 322 10.41 -28.42 -16.45
C LEU A 322 9.61 -29.72 -16.30
N PRO A 323 10.11 -30.78 -15.61
CA PRO A 323 9.35 -32.01 -15.43
C PRO A 323 8.03 -31.79 -14.68
N PHE A 324 6.91 -32.29 -15.22
CA PHE A 324 5.58 -32.05 -14.66
C PHE A 324 5.43 -32.61 -13.23
N ARG A 325 6.06 -33.75 -12.93
CA ARG A 325 6.09 -34.31 -11.57
C ARG A 325 6.59 -33.30 -10.52
N ARG A 326 7.63 -32.53 -10.84
CA ARG A 326 8.19 -31.51 -9.93
C ARG A 326 7.22 -30.37 -9.69
N VAL A 327 6.46 -29.98 -10.72
CA VAL A 327 5.38 -28.98 -10.59
C VAL A 327 4.30 -29.50 -9.65
N MET A 328 3.85 -30.74 -9.81
CA MET A 328 2.81 -31.33 -8.96
C MET A 328 3.25 -31.51 -7.50
N GLU A 329 4.52 -31.88 -7.26
CA GLU A 329 5.10 -31.93 -5.92
C GLU A 329 5.10 -30.55 -5.24
N ALA A 330 5.47 -29.49 -5.97
CA ALA A 330 5.42 -28.13 -5.46
C ALA A 330 3.99 -27.65 -5.22
N VAL A 331 3.07 -27.86 -6.16
CA VAL A 331 1.65 -27.52 -5.97
C VAL A 331 1.11 -28.23 -4.74
N LYS A 332 1.39 -29.53 -4.55
CA LYS A 332 0.95 -30.28 -3.37
C LYS A 332 1.47 -29.66 -2.06
N ALA A 333 2.73 -29.19 -2.05
CA ALA A 333 3.34 -28.62 -0.86
C ALA A 333 2.79 -27.22 -0.53
N TYR A 334 2.61 -26.37 -1.54
CA TYR A 334 2.35 -24.94 -1.33
C TYR A 334 0.90 -24.50 -1.61
N ALA A 335 0.06 -25.35 -2.22
CA ALA A 335 -1.30 -24.98 -2.64
C ALA A 335 -2.10 -24.34 -1.50
N PHE A 336 -2.00 -24.85 -0.28
CA PHE A 336 -2.81 -24.41 0.86
C PHE A 336 -2.00 -23.84 2.03
N GLU A 337 -0.70 -23.57 1.85
CA GLU A 337 0.15 -23.01 2.92
C GLU A 337 -0.25 -21.57 3.25
N ARG A 338 -0.43 -20.73 2.21
CA ARG A 338 -0.82 -19.32 2.39
C ARG A 338 -2.32 -19.13 2.58
N SER A 339 -3.14 -19.95 1.94
CA SER A 339 -4.59 -19.77 1.89
C SER A 339 -5.30 -21.12 1.82
N PRO A 340 -6.35 -21.36 2.65
CA PRO A 340 -7.13 -22.60 2.59
C PRO A 340 -8.15 -22.60 1.45
N TYR A 341 -8.31 -21.49 0.72
CA TYR A 341 -9.30 -21.36 -0.34
C TYR A 341 -8.86 -22.04 -1.63
N PRO A 342 -9.82 -22.41 -2.51
CA PRO A 342 -9.56 -23.24 -3.68
C PRO A 342 -8.43 -22.74 -4.57
N LEU A 343 -7.69 -23.67 -5.17
CA LEU A 343 -6.70 -23.40 -6.20
C LEU A 343 -7.23 -23.87 -7.55
N ILE A 344 -7.17 -23.01 -8.56
CA ILE A 344 -7.51 -23.34 -9.95
C ILE A 344 -6.21 -23.64 -10.71
N LEU A 345 -6.09 -24.85 -11.25
CA LEU A 345 -5.01 -25.22 -12.17
C LEU A 345 -5.53 -25.14 -13.61
N SER A 346 -5.06 -24.16 -14.37
CA SER A 346 -5.32 -24.05 -15.80
C SER A 346 -4.32 -24.90 -16.57
N ILE A 347 -4.80 -25.99 -17.17
CA ILE A 347 -3.96 -26.95 -17.89
C ILE A 347 -4.19 -26.80 -19.39
N GLU A 348 -3.15 -26.38 -20.12
CA GLU A 348 -3.09 -26.47 -21.57
C GLU A 348 -2.46 -27.80 -21.99
N MET A 349 -3.26 -28.69 -22.60
CA MET A 349 -2.85 -30.06 -22.91
C MET A 349 -2.38 -30.19 -24.36
N HIS A 350 -1.07 -30.38 -24.56
CA HIS A 350 -0.46 -30.71 -25.85
C HIS A 350 0.23 -32.08 -25.88
N CYS A 351 0.14 -32.87 -24.81
CA CYS A 351 0.70 -34.21 -24.75
C CYS A 351 -0.04 -35.20 -25.68
N SER A 352 0.71 -36.17 -26.18
CA SER A 352 0.19 -37.40 -26.80
C SER A 352 -0.74 -38.17 -25.86
N MET A 353 -1.57 -39.05 -26.42
CA MET A 353 -2.48 -39.90 -25.63
C MET A 353 -1.76 -40.75 -24.58
N GLN A 354 -0.53 -41.22 -24.90
CA GLN A 354 0.28 -42.02 -23.98
C GLN A 354 0.73 -41.18 -22.77
N GLN A 355 1.20 -39.95 -23.00
CA GLN A 355 1.63 -39.07 -21.92
C GLN A 355 0.47 -38.41 -21.18
N GLN A 356 -0.70 -38.23 -21.81
CA GLN A 356 -1.93 -37.84 -21.10
C GLN A 356 -2.31 -38.84 -20.01
N ALA A 357 -2.12 -40.14 -20.24
CA ALA A 357 -2.33 -41.16 -19.20
C ALA A 357 -1.38 -40.94 -18.01
N VAL A 358 -0.10 -40.64 -18.28
CA VAL A 358 0.89 -40.32 -17.23
C VAL A 358 0.51 -39.04 -16.47
N VAL A 359 0.01 -38.01 -17.17
CA VAL A 359 -0.48 -36.78 -16.53
C VAL A 359 -1.62 -37.09 -15.56
N VAL A 360 -2.59 -37.92 -15.96
CA VAL A 360 -3.72 -38.32 -15.12
C VAL A 360 -3.24 -39.10 -13.90
N GLU A 361 -2.31 -40.04 -14.07
CA GLU A 361 -1.68 -40.78 -12.97
C GLU A 361 -1.00 -39.83 -11.97
N LEU A 362 -0.20 -38.89 -12.45
CA LEU A 362 0.50 -37.90 -11.62
C LEU A 362 -0.47 -36.96 -10.87
N LEU A 363 -1.54 -36.51 -11.52
CA LEU A 363 -2.57 -35.69 -10.88
C LEU A 363 -3.24 -36.45 -9.71
N HIS A 364 -3.58 -37.73 -9.91
CA HIS A 364 -4.14 -38.56 -8.84
C HIS A 364 -3.12 -38.86 -7.74
N GLU A 365 -1.89 -39.23 -8.10
CA GLU A 365 -0.80 -39.56 -7.17
C GLU A 365 -0.47 -38.36 -6.26
N CYS A 366 -0.31 -37.18 -6.85
CA CYS A 366 0.10 -35.99 -6.11
C CYS A 366 -1.08 -35.32 -5.42
N LEU A 367 -2.22 -35.14 -6.10
CA LEU A 367 -3.29 -34.23 -5.68
C LEU A 367 -4.62 -34.91 -5.33
N GLY A 368 -4.75 -36.23 -5.47
CA GLY A 368 -6.03 -36.97 -5.39
C GLY A 368 -7.04 -36.50 -4.33
N PRO A 369 -6.67 -36.39 -3.04
CA PRO A 369 -7.59 -35.93 -1.98
C PRO A 369 -8.05 -34.47 -2.11
N PHE A 370 -7.25 -33.65 -2.78
CA PHE A 370 -7.50 -32.23 -3.01
C PHE A 370 -8.30 -31.98 -4.29
N LEU A 371 -8.24 -32.86 -5.28
CA LEU A 371 -9.00 -32.70 -6.52
C LEU A 371 -10.51 -32.63 -6.24
N TRP A 372 -11.17 -31.65 -6.84
CA TRP A 372 -12.63 -31.51 -6.77
C TRP A 372 -13.26 -31.86 -8.11
N GLN A 373 -14.37 -32.59 -8.04
CA GLN A 373 -15.20 -32.94 -9.18
C GLN A 373 -16.63 -32.49 -8.88
N ALA A 374 -17.30 -31.96 -9.90
CA ALA A 374 -18.70 -31.60 -9.79
C ALA A 374 -19.55 -32.86 -9.51
N PRO A 375 -20.55 -32.80 -8.62
CA PRO A 375 -21.48 -33.90 -8.40
C PRO A 375 -22.19 -34.30 -9.69
N SER A 376 -22.36 -35.60 -9.94
CA SER A 376 -23.05 -36.12 -11.14
C SER A 376 -24.55 -35.79 -11.18
N ASP A 377 -25.14 -35.45 -10.04
CA ASP A 377 -26.58 -35.22 -9.84
C ASP A 377 -26.94 -33.73 -9.67
N GLY A 378 -26.04 -32.81 -10.08
CA GLY A 378 -26.31 -31.36 -10.01
C GLY A 378 -27.48 -30.97 -10.90
N GLU A 379 -28.44 -30.23 -10.35
CA GLU A 379 -29.53 -29.63 -11.14
C GLU A 379 -28.94 -28.61 -12.14
N PRO A 380 -29.34 -28.64 -13.43
CA PRO A 380 -28.89 -27.68 -14.42
C PRO A 380 -29.19 -26.23 -13.98
N GLY A 381 -28.18 -25.36 -14.05
CA GLY A 381 -28.32 -23.94 -13.72
C GLY A 381 -28.04 -23.56 -12.26
N GLN A 382 -27.41 -24.42 -11.47
CA GLN A 382 -26.79 -24.01 -10.19
C GLN A 382 -25.63 -23.04 -10.43
N ASP A 383 -25.50 -22.05 -9.54
CA ASP A 383 -24.36 -21.14 -9.53
C ASP A 383 -23.07 -21.88 -9.17
N LEU A 384 -21.91 -21.28 -9.48
CA LEU A 384 -20.62 -21.86 -9.10
C LEU A 384 -20.52 -22.01 -7.57
N PRO A 385 -19.89 -23.09 -7.07
CA PRO A 385 -19.66 -23.27 -5.64
C PRO A 385 -18.86 -22.11 -5.05
N SER A 386 -19.03 -21.88 -3.75
CA SER A 386 -18.31 -20.81 -3.05
C SER A 386 -16.87 -21.19 -2.69
N PRO A 387 -15.96 -20.20 -2.52
CA PRO A 387 -14.63 -20.45 -1.96
C PRO A 387 -14.67 -21.25 -0.65
N GLU A 388 -15.64 -20.94 0.22
CA GLU A 388 -15.87 -21.64 1.49
C GLU A 388 -16.15 -23.13 1.30
N THR A 389 -17.06 -23.48 0.39
CA THR A 389 -17.43 -24.87 0.11
C THR A 389 -16.26 -25.66 -0.49
N LEU A 390 -15.37 -24.97 -1.20
CA LEU A 390 -14.21 -25.54 -1.89
C LEU A 390 -12.90 -25.41 -1.10
N ARG A 391 -12.96 -25.19 0.22
CA ARG A 391 -11.75 -25.16 1.05
C ARG A 391 -10.89 -26.42 0.86
N ASN A 392 -9.59 -26.20 0.71
CA ASN A 392 -8.58 -27.23 0.46
C ASN A 392 -8.86 -28.07 -0.80
N LYS A 393 -9.52 -27.48 -1.80
CA LYS A 393 -9.79 -28.13 -3.07
C LYS A 393 -9.05 -27.51 -4.25
N ILE A 394 -8.69 -28.36 -5.19
CA ILE A 394 -8.04 -28.02 -6.44
C ILE A 394 -9.01 -28.29 -7.57
N LEU A 395 -9.29 -27.27 -8.37
CA LEU A 395 -10.14 -27.34 -9.55
C LEU A 395 -9.24 -27.43 -10.78
N ILE A 396 -9.52 -28.40 -11.65
CA ILE A 396 -8.84 -28.50 -12.94
C ILE A 396 -9.66 -27.73 -13.96
N LEU A 397 -9.07 -26.65 -14.47
CA LEU A 397 -9.59 -25.88 -15.59
C LEU A 397 -8.93 -26.39 -16.87
N GLY A 398 -9.75 -26.86 -17.81
CA GLY A 398 -9.27 -27.51 -19.02
C GLY A 398 -10.34 -27.64 -20.09
N ARG A 399 -9.98 -28.27 -21.20
CA ARG A 399 -10.96 -28.69 -22.21
C ARG A 399 -11.59 -30.02 -21.84
N LYS A 400 -12.85 -30.21 -22.19
CA LYS A 400 -13.63 -31.40 -21.85
C LYS A 400 -14.23 -32.04 -23.11
N LEU A 401 -14.30 -33.36 -23.14
CA LEU A 401 -15.01 -34.11 -24.18
C LEU A 401 -16.53 -33.86 -24.06
N PRO A 402 -17.28 -33.79 -25.18
CA PRO A 402 -18.73 -33.70 -25.13
C PRO A 402 -19.35 -34.89 -24.39
N PRO A 403 -20.50 -34.72 -23.72
CA PRO A 403 -21.22 -35.82 -23.10
C PRO A 403 -21.55 -36.90 -24.14
N SER A 404 -21.09 -38.13 -23.95
CA SER A 404 -21.31 -39.22 -24.91
C SER A 404 -22.81 -39.53 -25.06
N LYS A 405 -23.33 -39.45 -26.29
CA LYS A 405 -24.67 -39.94 -26.66
C LYS A 405 -24.68 -41.44 -27.03
N SER A 406 -23.54 -42.13 -26.97
CA SER A 406 -23.36 -43.53 -27.38
C SER A 406 -22.95 -44.44 -26.22
N ARG A 407 -23.48 -45.67 -26.19
CA ARG A 407 -23.10 -46.75 -25.26
C ARG A 407 -21.73 -47.38 -25.54
N THR A 408 -21.00 -46.91 -26.56
CA THR A 408 -19.61 -47.29 -26.79
C THR A 408 -18.68 -46.32 -26.06
N VAL A 409 -17.95 -46.83 -25.06
CA VAL A 409 -16.93 -46.08 -24.32
C VAL A 409 -15.72 -45.91 -25.23
N GLU A 410 -15.71 -44.86 -26.05
CA GLU A 410 -14.46 -44.42 -26.69
C GLU A 410 -13.61 -43.73 -25.61
N ASP A 411 -12.39 -44.22 -25.39
CA ASP A 411 -11.46 -43.73 -24.35
C ASP A 411 -10.76 -42.40 -24.72
N SER A 412 -11.14 -41.82 -25.86
CA SER A 412 -10.57 -40.58 -26.39
C SER A 412 -11.51 -39.92 -27.39
N GLY A 413 -11.44 -38.60 -27.54
CA GLY A 413 -12.15 -37.87 -28.59
C GLY A 413 -11.35 -36.70 -29.17
N GLU A 414 -11.80 -36.16 -30.30
CA GLU A 414 -11.21 -34.96 -30.92
C GLU A 414 -11.88 -33.68 -30.40
N ILE A 415 -11.07 -32.70 -30.02
CA ILE A 415 -11.49 -31.35 -29.67
C ILE A 415 -10.77 -30.34 -30.56
N THR A 416 -11.43 -29.23 -30.88
CA THR A 416 -10.81 -28.17 -31.70
C THR A 416 -9.76 -27.42 -30.90
N GLU A 417 -8.56 -27.32 -31.46
CA GLU A 417 -7.49 -26.45 -30.99
C GLU A 417 -7.75 -25.03 -31.47
N GLU A 418 -8.46 -24.28 -30.64
CA GLU A 418 -8.56 -22.84 -30.83
C GLU A 418 -7.29 -22.23 -30.24
N ASP A 419 -6.28 -22.00 -31.08
CA ASP A 419 -4.93 -21.60 -30.69
C ASP A 419 -4.93 -20.36 -29.76
N GLU A 420 -4.53 -20.52 -28.49
CA GLU A 420 -4.12 -19.43 -27.59
C GLU A 420 -2.64 -19.05 -27.85
N SER A 421 -1.79 -20.02 -28.20
CA SER A 421 -0.36 -19.85 -28.50
C SER A 421 -0.03 -19.32 -29.91
N ALA A 422 -0.98 -19.29 -30.85
CA ALA A 422 -0.71 -18.85 -32.24
C ALA A 422 -0.64 -17.33 -32.44
N GLU A 423 -0.96 -16.50 -31.45
CA GLU A 423 -0.70 -15.06 -31.50
C GLU A 423 0.82 -14.81 -31.64
N SER A 424 1.66 -15.62 -30.97
CA SER A 424 3.12 -15.57 -31.03
C SER A 424 3.71 -16.01 -32.40
N LEU A 425 2.95 -16.80 -33.18
CA LEU A 425 3.39 -17.38 -34.47
C LEU A 425 3.15 -16.45 -35.68
N LYS A 426 2.46 -15.31 -35.51
CA LYS A 426 2.26 -14.33 -36.60
C LYS A 426 3.57 -13.73 -37.13
N PHE A 427 4.68 -13.92 -36.40
CA PHE A 427 6.01 -13.45 -36.79
C PHE A 427 6.68 -14.25 -37.94
N ARG A 428 6.22 -15.46 -38.31
CA ARG A 428 6.99 -16.31 -39.24
C ARG A 428 6.33 -16.75 -40.54
N ASN A 429 5.03 -16.54 -40.78
CA ASN A 429 4.43 -16.86 -42.09
C ASN A 429 3.12 -16.09 -42.36
N HIS A 430 3.13 -15.20 -43.35
CA HIS A 430 1.93 -14.58 -43.95
C HIS A 430 1.14 -15.54 -44.88
N GLN A 431 1.43 -16.85 -44.84
CA GLN A 431 0.80 -17.85 -45.71
C GLN A 431 0.63 -19.19 -44.97
N ARG A 432 -0.37 -19.28 -44.08
CA ARG A 432 -1.01 -20.56 -43.79
C ARG A 432 -2.51 -20.35 -43.67
N THR A 433 -3.22 -20.85 -44.68
CA THR A 433 -4.66 -21.08 -44.66
C THR A 433 -5.01 -21.92 -43.43
N GLY A 434 -5.99 -21.46 -42.65
CA GLY A 434 -6.38 -22.06 -41.38
C GLY A 434 -6.93 -23.47 -41.55
N SER A 435 -6.14 -24.49 -41.23
CA SER A 435 -6.67 -25.76 -40.76
C SER A 435 -6.88 -25.64 -39.26
N ILE A 436 -8.12 -25.81 -38.80
CA ILE A 436 -8.42 -25.98 -37.37
C ILE A 436 -7.64 -27.21 -36.92
N LYS A 437 -6.56 -27.00 -36.15
CA LYS A 437 -5.87 -28.13 -35.52
C LYS A 437 -6.84 -28.80 -34.57
N LYS A 438 -6.80 -30.12 -34.48
CA LYS A 438 -7.62 -30.88 -33.54
C LYS A 438 -6.66 -31.59 -32.59
N ILE A 439 -6.86 -31.39 -31.29
CA ILE A 439 -6.16 -32.15 -30.26
C ILE A 439 -7.03 -33.37 -29.94
N ARG A 440 -6.38 -34.51 -29.71
CA ARG A 440 -7.05 -35.70 -29.18
C ARG A 440 -6.94 -35.67 -27.66
N LEU A 441 -8.08 -35.72 -26.98
CA LEU A 441 -8.14 -35.68 -25.52
C LEU A 441 -8.56 -37.05 -24.98
N SER A 442 -7.88 -37.51 -23.93
CA SER A 442 -8.24 -38.72 -23.21
C SER A 442 -9.48 -38.53 -22.35
N LYS A 443 -10.28 -39.59 -22.23
CA LYS A 443 -11.42 -39.60 -21.32
C LYS A 443 -10.98 -39.42 -19.87
N GLY A 444 -9.87 -40.07 -19.48
CA GLY A 444 -9.31 -39.94 -18.13
C GLY A 444 -9.02 -38.50 -17.71
N PHE A 445 -8.38 -37.70 -18.58
CA PHE A 445 -8.15 -36.28 -18.29
C PHE A 445 -9.46 -35.48 -18.32
N SER A 446 -10.31 -35.72 -19.32
CA SER A 446 -11.61 -35.04 -19.43
C SER A 446 -12.51 -35.26 -18.20
N ASP A 447 -12.45 -36.42 -17.57
CA ASP A 447 -13.20 -36.75 -16.36
C ASP A 447 -12.65 -36.03 -15.11
N LEU A 448 -11.38 -35.60 -15.13
CA LEU A 448 -10.77 -34.76 -14.08
C LEU A 448 -11.12 -33.27 -14.20
N VAL A 449 -11.49 -32.79 -15.39
CA VAL A 449 -11.79 -31.37 -15.63
C VAL A 449 -13.06 -30.97 -14.88
N SER A 450 -12.85 -30.17 -13.83
CA SER A 450 -13.86 -29.59 -12.97
C SER A 450 -14.61 -28.46 -13.66
N CYS A 451 -13.88 -27.61 -14.37
CA CYS A 451 -14.42 -26.44 -15.08
C CYS A 451 -13.95 -26.48 -16.52
N GLN A 452 -14.89 -26.43 -17.47
CA GLN A 452 -14.56 -26.32 -18.89
C GLN A 452 -14.35 -24.84 -19.25
N TYR A 453 -13.25 -24.53 -19.94
CA TYR A 453 -13.08 -23.23 -20.56
C TYR A 453 -13.47 -23.22 -22.04
N TYR A 454 -13.90 -22.05 -22.51
CA TYR A 454 -14.20 -21.76 -23.91
C TYR A 454 -13.48 -20.49 -24.36
N ARG A 455 -13.23 -20.39 -25.66
CA ARG A 455 -12.81 -19.12 -26.25
C ARG A 455 -14.03 -18.24 -26.45
N PHE A 456 -13.94 -17.02 -25.95
CA PHE A 456 -15.02 -16.07 -26.11
C PHE A 456 -15.23 -15.66 -27.57
N GLN A 457 -16.47 -15.74 -28.04
CA GLN A 457 -16.88 -15.28 -29.38
C GLN A 457 -17.74 -14.01 -29.31
N SER A 458 -18.80 -14.04 -28.49
CA SER A 458 -19.65 -12.90 -28.20
C SER A 458 -20.56 -13.19 -27.00
N PHE A 459 -20.99 -12.14 -26.30
CA PHE A 459 -21.93 -12.28 -25.18
C PHE A 459 -23.24 -12.96 -25.57
N GLN A 460 -23.69 -12.84 -26.83
CA GLN A 460 -24.91 -13.50 -27.31
C GLN A 460 -24.71 -15.01 -27.49
N LYS A 461 -23.56 -15.41 -28.06
CA LYS A 461 -23.27 -16.83 -28.30
C LYS A 461 -23.04 -17.59 -27.00
N SER A 462 -22.26 -17.04 -26.08
CA SER A 462 -22.03 -17.67 -24.77
C SER A 462 -23.34 -17.89 -24.00
N ARG A 463 -24.24 -16.89 -23.99
CA ARG A 463 -25.60 -17.02 -23.41
C ARG A 463 -26.46 -18.12 -24.03
N SER A 464 -26.20 -18.49 -25.28
CA SER A 464 -26.97 -19.50 -26.01
C SER A 464 -26.33 -20.90 -26.02
N GLN A 465 -25.04 -21.00 -25.75
CA GLN A 465 -24.28 -22.25 -25.82
C GLN A 465 -24.34 -23.07 -24.54
N VAL A 466 -24.35 -22.41 -23.37
CA VAL A 466 -24.21 -23.09 -22.08
C VAL A 466 -25.26 -22.55 -21.12
N ASN A 467 -26.08 -23.44 -20.56
CA ASN A 467 -27.06 -23.10 -19.53
C ASN A 467 -26.45 -23.05 -18.11
N GLU A 468 -25.20 -23.51 -17.97
CA GLU A 468 -24.42 -23.55 -16.73
C GLU A 468 -23.29 -22.51 -16.78
N PRO A 469 -22.86 -21.97 -15.62
CA PRO A 469 -21.68 -21.12 -15.52
C PRO A 469 -20.45 -21.74 -16.18
N SER A 470 -19.81 -21.02 -17.11
CA SER A 470 -18.59 -21.46 -17.78
C SER A 470 -17.39 -20.54 -17.46
N VAL A 471 -16.20 -20.98 -17.87
CA VAL A 471 -15.00 -20.14 -17.89
C VAL A 471 -14.73 -19.67 -19.32
N GLU A 472 -14.54 -18.37 -19.51
CA GLU A 472 -14.37 -17.77 -20.84
C GLU A 472 -13.02 -17.09 -20.93
N ASN A 473 -12.19 -17.55 -21.86
CA ASN A 473 -10.87 -17.03 -22.13
C ASN A 473 -10.97 -15.89 -23.16
N ILE A 474 -10.53 -14.70 -22.75
CA ILE A 474 -10.55 -13.47 -23.56
C ILE A 474 -9.13 -12.90 -23.63
N PRO A 475 -8.53 -12.75 -24.83
CA PRO A 475 -7.26 -12.06 -24.97
C PRO A 475 -7.35 -10.61 -24.50
N GLU A 476 -6.28 -10.08 -23.88
CA GLU A 476 -6.26 -8.70 -23.33
C GLU A 476 -6.77 -7.65 -24.33
N THR A 477 -6.39 -7.75 -25.61
CA THR A 477 -6.73 -6.75 -26.64
C THR A 477 -8.24 -6.70 -26.90
N MET A 478 -8.91 -7.85 -26.79
CA MET A 478 -10.36 -7.95 -26.90
C MET A 478 -11.03 -7.51 -25.61
N ALA A 479 -10.52 -7.94 -24.45
CA ALA A 479 -11.08 -7.59 -23.15
C ALA A 479 -11.08 -6.06 -22.93
N LEU A 480 -9.96 -5.38 -23.22
CA LEU A 480 -9.85 -3.93 -23.11
C LEU A 480 -10.79 -3.21 -24.08
N LYS A 481 -10.94 -3.71 -25.30
CA LYS A 481 -11.93 -3.16 -26.26
C LYS A 481 -13.37 -3.30 -25.75
N LEU A 482 -13.72 -4.45 -25.17
CA LEU A 482 -15.04 -4.68 -24.59
C LEU A 482 -15.28 -3.81 -23.35
N ALA A 483 -14.25 -3.62 -22.51
CA ALA A 483 -14.31 -2.75 -21.35
C ALA A 483 -14.70 -1.31 -21.72
N HIS A 484 -14.23 -0.80 -22.86
CA HIS A 484 -14.60 0.55 -23.32
C HIS A 484 -15.91 0.62 -24.10
N SER A 485 -16.21 -0.40 -24.91
CA SER A 485 -17.34 -0.36 -25.85
C SER A 485 -18.64 -0.99 -25.36
N ALA A 486 -18.57 -1.87 -24.35
CA ALA A 486 -19.67 -2.74 -23.94
C ALA A 486 -19.61 -3.11 -22.44
N ILE A 487 -19.23 -2.16 -21.57
CA ILE A 487 -19.03 -2.40 -20.14
C ILE A 487 -20.26 -3.01 -19.45
N ASP A 488 -21.47 -2.53 -19.75
CA ASP A 488 -22.71 -3.01 -19.11
C ASP A 488 -22.99 -4.49 -19.42
N ASP A 489 -22.77 -4.92 -20.67
CA ASP A 489 -22.92 -6.32 -21.06
C ASP A 489 -21.79 -7.16 -20.45
N PHE A 490 -20.59 -6.62 -20.32
CA PHE A 490 -19.45 -7.31 -19.75
C PHE A 490 -19.63 -7.57 -18.25
N VAL A 491 -20.02 -6.55 -17.47
CA VAL A 491 -20.31 -6.69 -16.04
C VAL A 491 -21.37 -7.76 -15.79
N ARG A 492 -22.51 -7.67 -16.50
CA ARG A 492 -23.58 -8.69 -16.43
C ARG A 492 -23.09 -10.09 -16.79
N PHE A 493 -22.17 -10.18 -17.75
CA PHE A 493 -21.60 -11.47 -18.14
C PHE A 493 -20.76 -12.09 -17.02
N THR A 494 -19.98 -11.27 -16.30
CA THR A 494 -19.12 -11.71 -15.19
C THR A 494 -19.85 -11.96 -13.87
N GLU A 495 -21.13 -11.62 -13.76
CA GLU A 495 -21.94 -11.95 -12.59
C GLU A 495 -22.06 -13.48 -12.43
N ARG A 496 -22.28 -14.18 -13.54
CA ARG A 496 -22.50 -15.64 -13.56
C ARG A 496 -21.32 -16.44 -14.08
N ASN A 497 -20.53 -15.89 -15.00
CA ASN A 497 -19.42 -16.62 -15.63
C ASN A 497 -18.08 -16.17 -15.08
N LEU A 498 -17.11 -17.08 -15.04
CA LEU A 498 -15.72 -16.72 -14.80
C LEU A 498 -15.10 -16.26 -16.12
N VAL A 499 -14.41 -15.13 -16.08
CA VAL A 499 -13.67 -14.61 -17.23
C VAL A 499 -12.19 -14.59 -16.90
N ARG A 500 -11.41 -15.28 -17.74
CA ARG A 500 -9.96 -15.21 -17.76
C ARG A 500 -9.50 -14.24 -18.84
N VAL A 501 -8.80 -13.20 -18.41
CA VAL A 501 -8.06 -12.30 -19.30
C VAL A 501 -6.57 -12.61 -19.15
N TYR A 502 -5.88 -12.76 -20.27
CA TYR A 502 -4.47 -13.12 -20.32
C TYR A 502 -3.69 -12.23 -21.29
N PRO A 503 -2.37 -12.07 -21.08
CA PRO A 503 -1.53 -11.16 -21.87
C PRO A 503 -1.43 -11.58 -23.34
N SER A 504 -1.23 -10.62 -24.25
CA SER A 504 -1.00 -10.94 -25.67
C SER A 504 0.36 -11.62 -25.85
N GLY A 505 0.45 -12.57 -26.78
CA GLY A 505 1.73 -13.16 -27.21
C GLY A 505 2.72 -12.16 -27.79
N MET A 506 2.31 -10.91 -28.07
CA MET A 506 3.22 -9.82 -28.44
C MET A 506 4.08 -9.32 -27.27
N ARG A 507 3.70 -9.61 -26.01
CA ARG A 507 4.44 -9.23 -24.79
C ARG A 507 5.57 -10.21 -24.51
N ILE A 508 6.52 -10.26 -25.44
CA ILE A 508 7.68 -11.16 -25.39
C ILE A 508 8.53 -10.94 -24.12
N ASP A 509 8.57 -9.70 -23.65
CA ASP A 509 9.27 -9.26 -22.43
C ASP A 509 8.53 -9.61 -21.13
N SER A 510 7.43 -10.37 -21.23
CA SER A 510 6.55 -10.71 -20.10
C SER A 510 5.89 -9.49 -19.46
N SER A 511 5.80 -8.33 -20.14
CA SER A 511 5.05 -7.17 -19.63
C SER A 511 3.58 -7.53 -19.35
N ASN A 512 2.89 -6.69 -18.57
CA ASN A 512 1.51 -6.93 -18.15
C ASN A 512 0.57 -5.85 -18.70
N PHE A 513 -0.67 -6.22 -18.99
CA PHE A 513 -1.78 -5.26 -19.15
C PHE A 513 -2.20 -4.69 -17.80
N SER A 514 -3.05 -3.66 -17.82
CA SER A 514 -3.66 -3.10 -16.62
C SER A 514 -4.74 -4.04 -16.09
N PRO A 515 -4.53 -4.72 -14.94
CA PRO A 515 -5.57 -5.58 -14.38
C PRO A 515 -6.77 -4.77 -13.88
N GLN A 516 -6.55 -3.50 -13.49
CA GLN A 516 -7.60 -2.62 -12.98
C GLN A 516 -8.70 -2.38 -14.02
N GLU A 517 -8.35 -2.24 -15.30
CA GLU A 517 -9.34 -1.99 -16.36
C GLU A 517 -10.33 -3.14 -16.52
N VAL A 518 -9.86 -4.39 -16.36
CA VAL A 518 -10.71 -5.58 -16.47
C VAL A 518 -11.42 -5.91 -15.15
N TRP A 519 -10.82 -5.59 -13.99
CA TRP A 519 -11.51 -5.66 -12.69
C TRP A 519 -12.69 -4.69 -12.61
N CYS A 520 -12.57 -3.49 -13.18
CA CYS A 520 -13.68 -2.55 -13.31
C CYS A 520 -14.85 -3.09 -14.15
N CYS A 521 -14.63 -4.14 -14.94
CA CYS A 521 -15.66 -4.86 -15.69
C CYS A 521 -16.12 -6.15 -14.99
N GLY A 522 -15.60 -6.46 -13.79
CA GLY A 522 -15.91 -7.66 -13.04
C GLY A 522 -15.15 -8.92 -13.46
N CYS A 523 -14.12 -8.84 -14.31
CA CYS A 523 -13.32 -10.02 -14.65
C CYS A 523 -12.63 -10.58 -13.40
N GLN A 524 -12.79 -11.88 -13.13
CA GLN A 524 -12.29 -12.52 -11.92
C GLN A 524 -10.81 -12.89 -12.03
N ILE A 525 -10.42 -13.42 -13.20
CA ILE A 525 -9.10 -14.00 -13.46
C ILE A 525 -8.36 -13.04 -14.39
N ALA A 526 -7.76 -12.00 -13.83
CA ALA A 526 -6.80 -11.17 -14.56
C ALA A 526 -5.41 -11.82 -14.42
N ALA A 527 -5.06 -12.71 -15.35
CA ALA A 527 -3.83 -13.50 -15.26
C ALA A 527 -2.62 -12.65 -15.67
N LEU A 528 -1.68 -12.46 -14.74
CA LEU A 528 -0.49 -11.62 -14.93
C LEU A 528 0.79 -12.45 -14.90
N ASN A 529 1.82 -11.98 -15.59
CA ASN A 529 3.18 -12.48 -15.49
C ASN A 529 3.79 -12.04 -14.14
N TYR A 530 3.88 -12.95 -13.17
CA TYR A 530 4.30 -12.65 -11.78
C TYR A 530 5.80 -12.35 -11.65
N GLN A 531 6.60 -12.81 -12.60
CA GLN A 531 8.03 -12.52 -12.66
C GLN A 531 8.34 -11.06 -13.04
N SER A 532 7.35 -10.35 -13.59
CA SER A 532 7.54 -8.97 -14.07
C SER A 532 7.35 -7.97 -12.95
N VAL A 533 8.29 -7.03 -12.83
CA VAL A 533 8.24 -5.96 -11.83
C VAL A 533 7.44 -4.76 -12.32
N GLY A 534 7.01 -3.92 -11.37
CA GLY A 534 6.43 -2.61 -11.64
C GLY A 534 4.92 -2.53 -11.45
N MET A 535 4.35 -1.46 -12.01
CA MET A 535 3.03 -0.96 -11.66
C MET A 535 1.92 -2.02 -11.68
N MET A 536 1.85 -2.87 -12.72
CA MET A 536 0.74 -3.84 -12.82
C MET A 536 0.78 -4.88 -11.70
N MET A 537 1.97 -5.31 -11.28
CA MET A 537 2.12 -6.20 -10.13
C MET A 537 1.97 -5.46 -8.80
N ASP A 538 2.34 -4.18 -8.72
CA ASP A 538 2.03 -3.34 -7.55
C ASP A 538 0.51 -3.27 -7.31
N LEU A 539 -0.28 -3.08 -8.38
CA LEU A 539 -1.74 -3.07 -8.32
C LEU A 539 -2.32 -4.43 -7.93
N ASN A 540 -1.78 -5.53 -8.47
CA ASN A 540 -2.16 -6.89 -8.06
C ASN A 540 -1.92 -7.11 -6.57
N ASN A 541 -0.73 -6.78 -6.08
CA ASN A 541 -0.39 -6.92 -4.67
C ASN A 541 -1.27 -6.04 -3.78
N ALA A 542 -1.59 -4.81 -4.20
CA ALA A 542 -2.48 -3.92 -3.48
C ALA A 542 -3.93 -4.44 -3.42
N ARG A 543 -4.43 -5.03 -4.51
CA ARG A 543 -5.77 -5.61 -4.58
C ARG A 543 -5.88 -6.83 -3.69
N PHE A 544 -4.91 -7.72 -3.74
CA PHE A 544 -4.96 -9.00 -3.05
C PHE A 544 -4.34 -8.98 -1.65
N ALA A 545 -3.72 -7.87 -1.20
CA ALA A 545 -3.35 -7.71 0.21
C ALA A 545 -4.57 -7.72 1.16
N GLN A 546 -5.75 -7.35 0.64
CA GLN A 546 -7.01 -7.36 1.38
C GLN A 546 -7.45 -8.77 1.78
N ASN A 547 -8.43 -8.85 2.68
CA ASN A 547 -9.10 -10.11 3.03
C ASN A 547 -8.12 -11.24 3.42
N GLY A 548 -7.12 -10.90 4.23
CA GLY A 548 -6.12 -11.83 4.74
C GLY A 548 -5.05 -12.26 3.75
N ASN A 549 -4.95 -11.59 2.59
CA ASN A 549 -4.13 -12.03 1.48
C ASN A 549 -4.38 -13.50 1.13
N CYS A 550 -5.65 -13.87 1.11
CA CYS A 550 -6.10 -15.23 0.84
C CYS A 550 -6.27 -15.52 -0.66
N GLY A 551 -6.07 -14.51 -1.50
CA GLY A 551 -6.14 -14.58 -2.97
C GLY A 551 -7.55 -14.46 -3.56
N TYR A 552 -8.56 -14.23 -2.72
CA TYR A 552 -9.95 -13.96 -3.12
C TYR A 552 -10.42 -12.64 -2.50
N VAL A 553 -10.97 -11.76 -3.33
CA VAL A 553 -11.56 -10.48 -2.89
C VAL A 553 -12.96 -10.37 -3.46
N LEU A 554 -13.96 -10.24 -2.60
CA LEU A 554 -15.36 -10.11 -2.99
C LEU A 554 -15.53 -8.83 -3.83
N LYS A 555 -16.22 -8.96 -4.97
CA LYS A 555 -16.54 -7.82 -5.83
C LYS A 555 -17.47 -6.86 -5.08
N PRO A 556 -17.34 -5.55 -5.30
CA PRO A 556 -18.30 -4.59 -4.78
C PRO A 556 -19.69 -4.83 -5.36
N LEU A 557 -20.73 -4.44 -4.61
CA LEU A 557 -22.13 -4.61 -5.01
C LEU A 557 -22.44 -3.99 -6.37
N ALA A 558 -21.73 -2.91 -6.74
CA ALA A 558 -21.88 -2.27 -8.04
C ALA A 558 -21.58 -3.20 -9.24
N LEU A 559 -20.75 -4.23 -9.05
CA LEU A 559 -20.45 -5.24 -10.07
C LEU A 559 -21.31 -6.51 -9.94
N LEU A 560 -22.14 -6.60 -8.91
CA LEU A 560 -23.00 -7.75 -8.61
C LEU A 560 -24.50 -7.46 -8.82
N ASP A 561 -24.90 -6.19 -8.90
CA ASP A 561 -26.30 -5.79 -9.10
C ASP A 561 -26.51 -5.00 -10.42
N PRO A 562 -27.20 -5.59 -11.42
CA PRO A 562 -27.54 -4.93 -12.68
C PRO A 562 -28.41 -3.67 -12.52
N THR A 563 -29.17 -3.55 -11.42
CA THR A 563 -30.00 -2.37 -11.11
C THR A 563 -29.16 -1.19 -10.63
N VAL A 564 -27.98 -1.46 -10.08
CA VAL A 564 -26.99 -0.45 -9.68
C VAL A 564 -26.28 0.15 -10.91
N MET A 565 -25.93 -0.68 -11.90
CA MET A 565 -25.26 -0.24 -13.14
C MET A 565 -26.12 0.67 -14.04
N LEU A 566 -27.45 0.55 -13.99
CA LEU A 566 -28.38 1.34 -14.81
C LEU A 566 -28.26 2.87 -14.63
N ASN A 567 -27.57 3.36 -13.59
CA ASN A 567 -27.28 4.78 -13.46
C ASN A 567 -25.80 5.19 -13.62
N ALA A 568 -24.86 4.27 -13.83
CA ALA A 568 -23.45 4.60 -14.10
C ALA A 568 -23.27 5.12 -15.54
N SER A 569 -23.93 4.50 -16.52
CA SER A 569 -23.97 4.97 -17.92
C SER A 569 -24.79 6.26 -18.13
N ARG A 570 -25.40 6.81 -17.07
CA ARG A 570 -26.29 8.00 -17.10
C ARG A 570 -25.91 9.11 -16.10
N ASN A 571 -24.69 9.15 -15.58
CA ASN A 571 -24.24 10.18 -14.63
C ASN A 571 -25.15 10.34 -13.38
N ARG A 572 -25.79 9.26 -12.90
CA ARG A 572 -26.65 9.31 -11.70
C ARG A 572 -26.49 8.10 -10.76
N ILE A 573 -25.25 7.78 -10.37
CA ILE A 573 -24.84 7.04 -9.15
C ILE A 573 -25.94 6.27 -8.39
N PRO A 574 -25.75 4.97 -8.14
CA PRO A 574 -26.14 4.45 -6.84
C PRO A 574 -25.10 3.45 -6.29
N THR A 575 -24.60 3.69 -5.08
CA THR A 575 -24.28 2.69 -4.03
C THR A 575 -23.59 3.41 -2.88
N SER A 576 -22.67 4.33 -3.17
CA SER A 576 -22.09 5.29 -2.21
C SER A 576 -22.08 6.70 -2.79
N LYS A 577 -22.32 7.73 -1.97
CA LYS A 577 -22.11 9.13 -2.39
C LYS A 577 -20.63 9.31 -2.80
N PRO A 578 -20.32 10.15 -3.81
CA PRO A 578 -18.93 10.45 -4.13
C PRO A 578 -18.21 10.98 -2.89
N LYS A 579 -16.98 10.55 -2.72
CA LYS A 579 -16.12 10.94 -1.61
C LYS A 579 -14.91 11.70 -2.13
N THR A 580 -14.41 12.60 -1.30
CA THR A 580 -13.14 13.30 -1.53
C THR A 580 -12.08 12.64 -0.66
N LEU A 581 -11.03 12.15 -1.30
CA LEU A 581 -9.83 11.64 -0.65
C LEU A 581 -8.79 12.76 -0.66
N CYS A 582 -8.43 13.24 0.53
CA CYS A 582 -7.45 14.29 0.74
C CYS A 582 -6.19 13.66 1.37
N ILE A 583 -5.05 13.84 0.73
CA ILE A 583 -3.77 13.31 1.18
C ILE A 583 -2.80 14.46 1.32
N LYS A 584 -2.39 14.74 2.55
CA LYS A 584 -1.29 15.65 2.85
C LYS A 584 0.01 14.87 2.93
N VAL A 585 0.91 15.10 1.98
CA VAL A 585 2.26 14.55 1.99
C VAL A 585 3.12 15.47 2.86
N ILE A 586 3.56 14.97 4.02
CA ILE A 586 4.21 15.81 5.04
C ILE A 586 5.72 15.76 4.86
N SER A 587 6.32 14.58 5.00
CA SER A 587 7.76 14.38 4.90
C SER A 587 8.10 12.93 4.56
N ALA A 588 9.35 12.66 4.16
CA ALA A 588 9.89 11.31 4.08
C ALA A 588 11.18 11.23 4.89
N VAL A 589 11.57 10.01 5.28
CA VAL A 589 12.81 9.76 6.00
C VAL A 589 13.59 8.59 5.41
N ASN A 590 14.91 8.74 5.40
CA ASN A 590 15.88 7.73 4.95
C ASN A 590 15.62 7.23 3.52
N LEU A 591 15.29 8.14 2.60
CA LEU A 591 15.15 7.77 1.19
C LEU A 591 16.48 7.22 0.64
N PRO A 592 16.50 6.02 0.05
CA PRO A 592 17.72 5.46 -0.53
C PRO A 592 18.08 6.16 -1.84
N LYS A 593 19.35 6.06 -2.22
CA LYS A 593 19.78 6.46 -3.56
C LYS A 593 19.21 5.50 -4.62
N PRO A 594 18.78 6.00 -5.78
CA PRO A 594 18.40 5.14 -6.89
C PRO A 594 19.53 4.20 -7.34
N ASN A 595 19.15 3.03 -7.85
CA ASN A 595 20.11 2.04 -8.35
C ASN A 595 20.85 2.58 -9.58
N GLY A 596 22.19 2.52 -9.56
CA GLY A 596 23.03 3.00 -10.66
C GLY A 596 23.52 4.45 -10.49
N ALA A 597 23.14 5.14 -9.42
CA ALA A 597 23.57 6.51 -9.11
C ALA A 597 25.04 6.64 -8.66
N ALA A 598 25.89 5.62 -8.84
CA ALA A 598 27.29 5.61 -8.38
C ALA A 598 28.16 6.72 -8.99
N THR A 599 27.70 7.37 -10.06
CA THR A 599 28.37 8.48 -10.75
C THR A 599 27.73 9.85 -10.47
N LYS A 600 26.59 9.91 -9.79
CA LYS A 600 25.91 11.16 -9.39
C LYS A 600 26.32 11.52 -7.95
N GLY A 601 26.28 12.80 -7.61
CA GLY A 601 26.67 13.31 -6.29
C GLY A 601 25.92 12.66 -5.12
N ASP A 602 26.22 13.08 -3.90
CA ASP A 602 25.74 12.38 -2.70
C ASP A 602 24.25 12.57 -2.37
N VAL A 603 23.51 13.37 -3.15
CA VAL A 603 22.21 13.90 -2.76
C VAL A 603 21.15 13.72 -3.84
N ILE A 604 19.93 13.37 -3.42
CA ILE A 604 18.75 13.23 -4.27
C ILE A 604 17.87 14.50 -4.21
N ASP A 605 17.07 14.69 -5.25
CA ASP A 605 16.05 15.72 -5.41
C ASP A 605 14.64 15.07 -5.43
N PRO A 606 14.12 14.58 -4.29
CA PRO A 606 12.91 13.78 -4.28
C PRO A 606 11.61 14.56 -4.50
N PHE A 607 10.64 13.91 -5.13
CA PHE A 607 9.23 14.26 -5.11
C PHE A 607 8.33 13.03 -4.95
N VAL A 608 7.08 13.25 -4.52
CA VAL A 608 6.09 12.17 -4.36
C VAL A 608 5.00 12.34 -5.41
N LYS A 609 4.82 11.30 -6.24
CA LYS A 609 3.69 11.15 -7.14
C LYS A 609 2.63 10.28 -6.49
N ILE A 610 1.38 10.71 -6.56
CA ILE A 610 0.21 9.96 -6.10
C ILE A 610 -0.70 9.70 -7.29
N ASP A 611 -0.93 8.42 -7.58
CA ASP A 611 -1.83 7.96 -8.64
C ASP A 611 -3.02 7.20 -8.04
N ILE A 612 -4.21 7.46 -8.59
CA ILE A 612 -5.44 6.71 -8.35
C ILE A 612 -5.73 5.86 -9.59
N PHE A 613 -5.93 4.57 -9.37
CA PHE A 613 -6.37 3.61 -10.38
C PHE A 613 -7.75 3.09 -10.00
N GLY A 614 -8.73 3.19 -10.90
CA GLY A 614 -10.11 2.82 -10.59
C GLY A 614 -10.97 2.75 -11.84
N VAL A 615 -12.23 3.13 -11.70
CA VAL A 615 -13.09 3.42 -12.85
C VAL A 615 -12.53 4.62 -13.61
N SER A 616 -12.79 4.73 -14.92
CA SER A 616 -12.15 5.74 -15.77
C SER A 616 -12.35 7.19 -15.30
N THR A 617 -13.46 7.47 -14.60
CA THR A 617 -13.75 8.82 -14.03
C THR A 617 -12.97 9.13 -12.77
N ASP A 618 -12.44 8.12 -12.07
CA ASP A 618 -11.68 8.27 -10.82
C ASP A 618 -10.17 8.24 -11.07
N CYS A 619 -9.72 7.70 -12.21
CA CYS A 619 -8.31 7.65 -12.58
C CYS A 619 -7.71 9.06 -12.68
N ALA A 620 -6.74 9.35 -11.82
CA ALA A 620 -6.09 10.65 -11.72
C ALA A 620 -4.67 10.48 -11.16
N GLY A 621 -3.79 11.42 -11.47
CA GLY A 621 -2.43 11.47 -10.94
C GLY A 621 -2.02 12.90 -10.63
N SER A 622 -1.33 13.09 -9.51
CA SER A 622 -0.77 14.38 -9.10
C SER A 622 0.58 14.15 -8.43
N ARG A 623 1.40 15.20 -8.29
CA ARG A 623 2.69 15.11 -7.61
C ARG A 623 2.95 16.35 -6.75
N THR A 624 3.77 16.17 -5.71
CA THR A 624 4.36 17.26 -4.95
C THR A 624 5.40 18.00 -5.79
N LYS A 625 5.83 19.16 -5.31
CA LYS A 625 7.06 19.80 -5.75
C LYS A 625 8.26 18.94 -5.36
N THR A 626 9.33 19.16 -6.11
CA THR A 626 10.65 18.60 -5.87
C THR A 626 11.32 19.32 -4.70
N VAL A 627 11.89 18.57 -3.76
CA VAL A 627 12.71 19.09 -2.67
C VAL A 627 14.17 18.88 -3.04
N ALA A 628 14.92 19.97 -3.18
CA ALA A 628 16.31 19.88 -3.65
C ALA A 628 17.26 19.38 -2.54
N ASN A 629 18.18 18.48 -2.91
CA ASN A 629 19.31 18.02 -2.12
C ASN A 629 18.94 17.56 -0.70
N ASN A 630 17.93 16.70 -0.54
CA ASN A 630 17.50 16.26 0.78
C ASN A 630 16.99 14.80 0.82
N ASN A 631 17.64 13.96 1.62
CA ASN A 631 17.26 12.56 1.83
C ASN A 631 16.12 12.38 2.87
N ASP A 632 15.81 13.45 3.62
CA ASP A 632 14.69 13.57 4.56
C ASP A 632 13.80 14.76 4.19
N PRO A 633 13.20 14.76 3.00
CA PRO A 633 12.48 15.91 2.47
C PRO A 633 11.22 16.20 3.30
N VAL A 634 10.92 17.48 3.48
CA VAL A 634 9.62 17.97 3.94
C VAL A 634 8.90 18.53 2.72
N PHE A 635 7.73 17.96 2.41
CA PHE A 635 6.91 18.35 1.27
C PHE A 635 5.84 19.36 1.70
N ASP A 636 5.10 19.06 2.79
CA ASP A 636 3.97 19.84 3.32
C ASP A 636 2.94 20.25 2.24
N GLU A 637 2.55 19.30 1.38
CA GLU A 637 1.62 19.54 0.26
C GLU A 637 0.39 18.65 0.33
N THR A 638 -0.78 19.24 0.07
CA THR A 638 -2.07 18.55 0.06
C THR A 638 -2.55 18.29 -1.35
N ILE A 639 -2.94 17.04 -1.62
CA ILE A 639 -3.46 16.59 -2.90
C ILE A 639 -4.86 15.98 -2.68
N GLU A 640 -5.81 16.37 -3.52
CA GLU A 640 -7.20 15.93 -3.42
C GLU A 640 -7.65 15.14 -4.66
N PHE A 641 -8.40 14.07 -4.42
CA PHE A 641 -9.00 13.22 -5.45
C PHE A 641 -10.50 13.05 -5.17
N HIS A 642 -11.30 13.08 -6.24
CA HIS A 642 -12.74 12.90 -6.17
C HIS A 642 -13.10 11.51 -6.70
N LEU A 643 -13.59 10.63 -5.83
CA LEU A 643 -13.85 9.23 -6.15
C LEU A 643 -15.35 8.95 -6.22
N THR A 644 -15.79 8.39 -7.34
CA THR A 644 -17.16 7.94 -7.58
C THR A 644 -17.37 6.48 -7.17
N ALA A 645 -16.33 5.64 -7.28
CA ALA A 645 -16.35 4.22 -6.94
C ALA A 645 -15.11 3.86 -6.09
N MET A 646 -15.06 4.39 -4.87
CA MET A 646 -13.96 4.18 -3.92
C MET A 646 -13.67 2.69 -3.66
N GLU A 647 -14.69 1.83 -3.67
CA GLU A 647 -14.55 0.38 -3.48
C GLU A 647 -13.67 -0.31 -4.55
N LEU A 648 -13.60 0.27 -5.74
CA LEU A 648 -12.76 -0.21 -6.84
C LEU A 648 -11.42 0.52 -6.94
N ALA A 649 -11.20 1.61 -6.21
CA ALA A 649 -10.01 2.42 -6.34
C ALA A 649 -8.78 1.79 -5.63
N ILE A 650 -7.62 1.97 -6.24
CA ILE A 650 -6.29 1.67 -5.69
C ILE A 650 -5.49 2.97 -5.70
N LEU A 651 -4.89 3.27 -4.55
CA LEU A 651 -4.02 4.41 -4.32
C LEU A 651 -2.56 3.95 -4.40
N ARG A 652 -1.75 4.64 -5.19
CA ARG A 652 -0.32 4.36 -5.35
C ARG A 652 0.51 5.60 -5.06
N PHE A 653 1.39 5.47 -4.08
CA PHE A 653 2.47 6.41 -3.77
C PHE A 653 3.73 5.97 -4.50
N LEU A 654 4.38 6.91 -5.18
CA LEU A 654 5.63 6.68 -5.90
C LEU A 654 6.59 7.82 -5.56
N VAL A 655 7.72 7.48 -4.96
CA VAL A 655 8.80 8.41 -4.64
C VAL A 655 9.88 8.29 -5.71
N LEU A 656 10.22 9.42 -6.31
CA LEU A 656 11.15 9.52 -7.43
C LEU A 656 12.17 10.62 -7.15
N ASP A 657 13.34 10.49 -7.76
CA ASP A 657 14.40 11.50 -7.82
C ASP A 657 14.24 12.29 -9.13
N ASP A 658 14.06 13.62 -9.05
CA ASP A 658 13.85 14.50 -10.21
C ASP A 658 15.17 14.71 -10.96
N ASP A 659 15.36 13.99 -12.06
CA ASP A 659 16.57 14.07 -12.86
C ASP A 659 16.31 14.66 -14.26
N CYS A 660 17.30 15.40 -14.76
CA CYS A 660 17.33 15.97 -16.09
C CYS A 660 17.11 14.94 -17.22
N ILE A 661 17.50 13.67 -17.01
CA ILE A 661 17.37 12.57 -18.01
C ILE A 661 16.28 11.56 -17.57
N GLY A 662 15.25 12.05 -16.88
CA GLY A 662 14.08 11.28 -16.48
C GLY A 662 14.17 10.77 -15.04
N ASP A 663 13.01 10.76 -14.38
CA ASP A 663 12.93 10.56 -12.94
C ASP A 663 13.37 9.15 -12.52
N ASP A 664 14.31 9.07 -11.57
CA ASP A 664 14.87 7.82 -11.09
C ASP A 664 14.01 7.23 -9.94
N PHE A 665 13.78 5.92 -9.95
CA PHE A 665 12.94 5.25 -8.94
C PHE A 665 13.62 5.16 -7.57
N ILE A 666 12.93 5.61 -6.51
CA ILE A 666 13.36 5.44 -5.11
C ILE A 666 12.53 4.35 -4.42
N GLY A 667 11.21 4.48 -4.42
CA GLY A 667 10.32 3.57 -3.71
C GLY A 667 8.85 3.75 -4.06
N GLN A 668 8.02 2.76 -3.76
CA GLN A 668 6.58 2.82 -3.99
C GLN A 668 5.79 2.17 -2.86
N TYR A 669 4.53 2.54 -2.72
CA TYR A 669 3.57 1.82 -1.90
C TYR A 669 2.19 1.89 -2.56
N SER A 670 1.52 0.74 -2.71
CA SER A 670 0.20 0.66 -3.34
C SER A 670 -0.77 -0.02 -2.38
N ILE A 671 -1.96 0.57 -2.23
CA ILE A 671 -3.00 0.12 -1.30
C ILE A 671 -4.37 0.29 -1.93
N SER A 672 -5.26 -0.69 -1.73
CA SER A 672 -6.66 -0.53 -2.12
C SER A 672 -7.34 0.49 -1.21
N VAL A 673 -8.05 1.47 -1.79
CA VAL A 673 -8.64 2.58 -1.00
C VAL A 673 -9.57 2.10 0.14
N PRO A 674 -10.34 1.01 -0.01
CA PRO A 674 -11.12 0.45 1.11
C PRO A 674 -10.33 0.00 2.33
N CYS A 675 -9.01 -0.18 2.20
CA CYS A 675 -8.12 -0.60 3.28
C CYS A 675 -7.33 0.57 3.88
N VAL A 676 -7.55 1.79 3.41
CA VAL A 676 -6.83 2.98 3.87
C VAL A 676 -7.46 3.48 5.16
N GLN A 677 -6.66 3.54 6.22
CA GLN A 677 -6.99 4.21 7.47
C GLN A 677 -6.73 5.72 7.38
N THR A 678 -7.58 6.52 8.03
CA THR A 678 -7.48 7.99 8.07
C THR A 678 -6.46 8.48 9.11
N GLY A 679 -6.11 9.76 9.07
CA GLY A 679 -5.20 10.40 10.01
C GLY A 679 -3.73 10.34 9.63
N TYR A 680 -2.85 10.57 10.61
CA TYR A 680 -1.40 10.60 10.43
C TYR A 680 -0.83 9.18 10.34
N ARG A 681 -0.23 8.84 9.20
CA ARG A 681 0.25 7.48 8.89
C ARG A 681 1.69 7.51 8.36
N HIS A 682 2.51 6.59 8.84
CA HIS A 682 3.80 6.27 8.24
C HIS A 682 3.65 5.11 7.26
N ILE A 683 3.97 5.36 5.99
CA ILE A 683 3.95 4.38 4.92
C ILE A 683 5.36 3.81 4.76
N ARG A 684 5.51 2.49 4.93
CA ARG A 684 6.76 1.77 4.66
C ARG A 684 6.93 1.62 3.15
N LEU A 685 7.95 2.30 2.60
CA LEU A 685 8.19 2.26 1.16
C LEU A 685 8.76 0.91 0.74
N LYS A 686 8.34 0.45 -0.44
CA LYS A 686 8.79 -0.79 -1.07
C LYS A 686 9.69 -0.50 -2.25
N SER A 687 10.67 -1.36 -2.44
CA SER A 687 11.53 -1.41 -3.62
C SER A 687 10.73 -1.79 -4.88
N LEU A 688 11.36 -1.67 -6.05
CA LEU A 688 10.79 -2.08 -7.34
C LEU A 688 10.32 -3.55 -7.35
N TYR A 689 10.94 -4.40 -6.53
CA TYR A 689 10.60 -5.83 -6.39
C TYR A 689 9.51 -6.09 -5.33
N GLY A 690 8.88 -5.04 -4.79
CA GLY A 690 7.84 -5.16 -3.77
C GLY A 690 8.33 -5.53 -2.36
N ARG A 691 9.64 -5.51 -2.12
CA ARG A 691 10.23 -5.73 -0.78
C ARG A 691 10.30 -4.44 0.00
N ASP A 692 9.98 -4.47 1.28
CA ASP A 692 10.09 -3.31 2.18
C ASP A 692 11.54 -2.78 2.21
N ILE A 693 11.68 -1.46 2.15
CA ILE A 693 12.95 -0.76 2.29
C ILE A 693 13.14 -0.48 3.79
N PRO A 694 14.17 -1.06 4.44
CA PRO A 694 14.36 -0.93 5.89
C PRO A 694 14.45 0.54 6.32
N ASN A 695 13.68 0.89 7.35
CA ASN A 695 13.64 2.22 7.97
C ASN A 695 13.31 3.39 7.02
N CYS A 696 12.69 3.13 5.86
CA CYS A 696 12.32 4.15 4.88
C CYS A 696 10.82 4.40 4.91
N TYR A 697 10.42 5.61 5.32
CA TYR A 697 9.02 5.95 5.57
C TYR A 697 8.61 7.23 4.87
N LEU A 698 7.40 7.23 4.32
CA LEU A 698 6.67 8.44 3.93
C LEU A 698 5.64 8.77 5.00
N PHE A 699 5.66 9.99 5.54
CA PHE A 699 4.69 10.46 6.53
C PHE A 699 3.60 11.27 5.83
N VAL A 700 2.35 10.83 5.98
CA VAL A 700 1.19 11.44 5.35
C VAL A 700 0.07 11.66 6.36
N HIS A 701 -0.85 12.56 6.05
CA HIS A 701 -2.17 12.63 6.69
C HIS A 701 -3.25 12.34 5.66
N VAL A 702 -4.16 11.42 5.99
CA VAL A 702 -5.24 10.98 5.09
C VAL A 702 -6.60 11.38 5.64
N ALA A 703 -7.42 12.05 4.85
CA ALA A 703 -8.81 12.35 5.20
C ALA A 703 -9.76 11.92 4.08
N ILE A 704 -10.91 11.36 4.46
CA ILE A 704 -11.97 10.96 3.54
C ILE A 704 -13.26 11.66 3.93
N THR A 705 -13.82 12.47 3.03
CA THR A 705 -15.04 13.26 3.30
C THR A 705 -16.13 13.03 2.25
N ASP A 706 -17.39 13.20 2.63
CA ASP A 706 -18.52 13.18 1.69
C ASP A 706 -18.60 14.50 0.91
N LYS A 707 -19.02 14.45 -0.36
CA LYS A 707 -19.15 15.61 -1.28
C LYS A 707 -20.12 16.73 -0.83
N ARG A 708 -20.73 16.65 0.36
CA ARG A 708 -21.46 17.77 0.99
C ARG A 708 -20.94 17.95 2.42
N GLY A 709 -20.27 19.08 2.65
CA GLY A 709 -19.60 19.44 3.90
C GLY A 709 -20.41 19.17 5.16
N GLY A 710 -20.08 18.06 5.81
CA GLY A 710 -20.57 17.68 7.14
C GLY A 710 -19.50 16.97 7.99
N GLY A 711 -18.33 16.68 7.44
CA GLY A 711 -17.13 16.50 8.25
C GLY A 711 -16.52 17.87 8.45
N VAL A 712 -16.31 18.27 9.70
CA VAL A 712 -15.54 19.47 10.02
C VAL A 712 -14.14 19.23 9.45
N LEU A 713 -13.87 19.80 8.27
CA LEU A 713 -12.50 20.16 7.93
C LEU A 713 -12.16 21.25 8.93
N TYR A 714 -11.39 20.92 9.96
CA TYR A 714 -10.54 21.97 10.52
C TYR A 714 -9.63 22.38 9.35
N PRO A 715 -9.71 23.63 8.85
CA PRO A 715 -8.74 24.10 7.89
C PRO A 715 -7.37 23.97 8.56
N GLN A 716 -6.58 22.98 8.17
CA GLN A 716 -5.19 22.88 8.61
C GLN A 716 -4.41 23.98 7.88
N PRO A 717 -3.89 25.00 8.56
CA PRO A 717 -3.07 26.00 7.91
C PRO A 717 -1.71 25.39 7.55
N CYS A 718 -1.30 25.53 6.28
CA CYS A 718 0.00 25.11 5.76
C CYS A 718 1.10 26.06 6.23
N TYR A 719 2.00 25.67 7.15
CA TYR A 719 3.10 26.56 7.58
C TYR A 719 4.41 25.87 7.99
N LEU A 720 4.77 24.68 7.45
CA LEU A 720 6.15 24.17 7.68
C LEU A 720 7.21 24.91 6.84
N GLY A 721 6.81 25.62 5.78
CA GLY A 721 7.73 26.27 4.84
C GLY A 721 8.58 27.44 5.38
N CYS A 722 8.27 27.99 6.56
CA CYS A 722 9.01 29.14 7.11
C CYS A 722 10.13 28.77 8.08
N PHE A 723 10.25 27.51 8.52
CA PHE A 723 11.22 27.12 9.56
C PHE A 723 12.59 26.66 9.06
N MET A 724 12.78 26.42 7.75
CA MET A 724 14.05 25.87 7.21
C MET A 724 14.92 26.89 6.46
N ALA A 725 14.62 28.20 6.58
CA ALA A 725 15.46 29.28 6.04
C ALA A 725 16.30 30.00 7.12
N MET A 726 16.41 29.43 8.33
CA MET A 726 17.35 29.88 9.37
C MET A 726 18.39 28.83 9.69
#